data_AF-A0A7R9F4Y7-F1
#
_entry.id   AF-A0A7R9F4Y7-F1
#
_cell.length_a   1.000
_cell.length_b   1.000
_cell.length_c   1.000
_cell.angle_alpha   90.00
_cell.angle_beta   90.00
_cell.angle_gamma   90.00
#
_symmetry.space_group_name_H-M   'P 1'
#
loop_
_entity.id
_entity.type
_entity.pdbx_description
1 polymer ?
#
loop_
_entity_poly.entity_id
_entity_poly.type
_entity_poly.pdbx_seq_one_letter_code
_entity_poly.pdbx_strand_id
1 'polypeptide(L)'
;MAIITDYIGLDIVLFLTLIISALYLYLTRNFNYWKKKGIPYLKPTPFFGNLKDIILQKQHIGEYLRTAYEKTSGEPYFGLFAIDKPVIVAKDMDVIKNILVKDFDKFSDRSLSPVESVDPLSAKNLFGQKGLKWRHLRVKMTPTFTSGKLKKMFYLVDECAQKLTEIIEQESVKDKPVIVAKDMDVIKNILVKDFDKFSDRSLSPVESVDPLSAKNLFGQKGLKWRHLRVKMTPTFTSGKLKKMFYLVDECAQKLTEIIEQESVKGKPILVKETMARFTTDVIASCAFGVKSNAMTDPNSEFRKILRRIFELDVISSIKMALAFFVPSIVQTFKLKLLDETVATFVRKTLWDNVEYREKNGIVRHDFVDLLMQLRNSGEVIDDKENDHDIKENYSLTNENNKVKSERNKNSKNGEIAQINTPDFSKPILVKETMARFTTDVIASCAFGVKSNAMTDPNSEFRKILRRIFELDVISSIKMALAFFVPSIVQTFKLKLLDETVATFVRKTLWDNVEYREKNGIVRHDFVDLLMQLRNSGEVIDDKENDHDIKENYSLTNENNKVKSERNKNSKNGEIAQINTPDFKFEGDDFVAQAFVFLAAGFETSSTTTTFALYELALNPDIQNKLRHEIITVLEKHDRKVIIRRYDGDELPGYETLRKYPALPFLDRSAQVDYKIPGTNDILEKGMTVFIPIFGIHYDPKYYPNPEIFDPERFSAKNKNDIPRYANLPFGEGPRNCIGMRFGLMQVKTGLIHLLSKFEVNRHKETPVPVTFVTSSPTLGPVGDMPLIFNKIRG
;
A
#
# COMPACT_ATOMS: atom_id res chain seq x y z
N MET A 1 -26.39 14.95 -51.12
CA MET A 1 -27.16 13.71 -50.98
C MET A 1 -28.25 13.75 -52.03
N ALA A 2 -28.19 12.89 -53.05
CA ALA A 2 -29.32 12.72 -53.96
C ALA A 2 -30.39 11.95 -53.19
N ILE A 3 -31.57 12.56 -53.06
CA ILE A 3 -32.74 11.96 -52.41
C ILE A 3 -33.27 10.90 -53.40
N ILE A 4 -33.37 9.64 -52.98
CA ILE A 4 -33.78 8.47 -53.79
C ILE A 4 -35.30 8.44 -53.95
N THR A 5 -36.04 8.97 -52.97
CA THR A 5 -37.51 9.02 -52.96
C THR A 5 -38.01 10.41 -52.60
N ASP A 6 -39.28 10.75 -52.87
CA ASP A 6 -39.81 12.07 -52.48
C ASP A 6 -39.94 12.27 -50.94
N TYR A 7 -39.58 11.25 -50.15
CA TYR A 7 -39.70 11.24 -48.69
C TYR A 7 -38.33 11.03 -48.02
N ILE A 8 -37.75 12.10 -47.48
CA ILE A 8 -36.48 12.07 -46.74
C ILE A 8 -36.49 11.01 -45.61
N GLY A 9 -37.62 10.83 -44.93
CA GLY A 9 -37.76 9.79 -43.90
C GLY A 9 -37.60 8.37 -44.43
N LEU A 10 -38.12 8.08 -45.63
CA LEU A 10 -38.00 6.77 -46.26
C LEU A 10 -36.54 6.51 -46.71
N ASP A 11 -35.88 7.54 -47.24
CA ASP A 11 -34.47 7.45 -47.64
C ASP A 11 -33.54 7.19 -46.45
N ILE A 12 -33.79 7.84 -45.30
CA ILE A 12 -33.03 7.56 -44.07
C ILE A 12 -33.23 6.11 -43.64
N VAL A 13 -34.46 5.60 -43.68
CA VAL A 13 -34.75 4.19 -43.33
C VAL A 13 -34.07 3.23 -44.30
N LEU A 14 -34.13 3.48 -45.61
CA LEU A 14 -33.48 2.66 -46.63
C LEU A 14 -31.96 2.66 -46.47
N PHE A 15 -31.35 3.82 -46.23
CA PHE A 15 -29.92 3.96 -46.00
C PHE A 15 -29.47 3.25 -44.72
N LEU A 16 -30.20 3.41 -43.61
CA LEU A 16 -29.92 2.69 -42.36
C LEU A 16 -30.06 1.17 -42.55
N THR A 17 -31.09 0.72 -43.27
CA THR A 17 -31.31 -0.70 -43.56
C THR A 17 -30.18 -1.28 -44.42
N LEU A 18 -29.71 -0.55 -45.42
CA LEU A 18 -28.55 -0.93 -46.24
C LEU A 18 -27.29 -1.04 -45.40
N ILE A 19 -27.02 -0.06 -44.52
CA ILE A 19 -25.88 -0.08 -43.61
C ILE A 19 -25.95 -1.28 -42.67
N ILE A 20 -27.10 -1.51 -42.01
CA ILE A 20 -27.29 -2.62 -41.08
C ILE A 20 -27.13 -3.97 -41.81
N SER A 21 -27.65 -4.09 -43.03
CA SER A 21 -27.51 -5.30 -43.84
C SER A 21 -26.06 -5.55 -44.26
N ALA A 22 -25.37 -4.51 -44.75
CA ALA A 22 -23.94 -4.59 -45.07
C ALA A 22 -23.10 -4.95 -43.85
N LEU A 23 -23.41 -4.35 -42.69
CA LEU A 23 -22.75 -4.63 -41.42
C LEU A 23 -23.03 -6.07 -40.96
N TYR A 24 -24.26 -6.56 -41.07
CA TYR A 24 -24.63 -7.93 -40.77
C TYR A 24 -23.85 -8.93 -41.65
N LEU A 25 -23.83 -8.72 -42.97
CA LEU A 25 -23.08 -9.59 -43.90
C LEU A 25 -21.57 -9.57 -43.61
N TYR A 26 -21.01 -8.39 -43.34
CA TYR A 26 -19.59 -8.25 -42.99
C TYR A 26 -19.25 -8.99 -41.70
N LEU A 27 -20.03 -8.81 -40.64
CA LEU A 27 -19.74 -9.37 -39.32
C LEU A 27 -20.06 -10.86 -39.20
N THR A 28 -20.85 -11.42 -40.13
CA THR A 28 -21.19 -12.86 -40.15
C THR A 28 -20.40 -13.67 -41.18
N ARG A 29 -19.61 -13.02 -42.06
CA ARG A 29 -18.86 -13.65 -43.17
C ARG A 29 -18.01 -14.86 -42.76
N ASN A 30 -17.48 -14.83 -41.54
CA ASN A 30 -16.52 -15.81 -41.04
C ASN A 30 -17.16 -16.88 -40.15
N PHE A 31 -18.45 -16.83 -39.84
CA PHE A 31 -19.09 -17.71 -38.84
C PHE A 31 -19.09 -19.21 -39.21
N ASN A 32 -18.78 -19.53 -40.47
CA ASN A 32 -18.60 -20.90 -40.94
C ASN A 32 -17.13 -21.38 -40.89
N TYR A 33 -16.18 -20.57 -40.40
CA TYR A 33 -14.75 -20.88 -40.39
C TYR A 33 -14.44 -22.21 -39.67
N TRP A 34 -14.84 -22.33 -38.39
CA TRP A 34 -14.58 -23.54 -37.60
C TRP A 34 -15.31 -24.76 -38.14
N LYS A 35 -16.54 -24.58 -38.64
CA LYS A 35 -17.30 -25.63 -39.33
C LYS A 35 -16.55 -26.19 -40.54
N LYS A 36 -15.92 -25.32 -41.35
CA LYS A 36 -15.13 -25.72 -42.53
C LYS A 36 -13.84 -26.45 -42.14
N LYS A 37 -13.24 -26.10 -41.00
CA LYS A 37 -12.02 -26.75 -40.47
C LYS A 37 -12.31 -28.04 -39.71
N GLY A 38 -13.58 -28.36 -39.42
CA GLY A 38 -13.96 -29.53 -38.63
C GLY A 38 -13.61 -29.42 -37.14
N ILE A 39 -13.34 -28.20 -36.64
CA ILE A 39 -12.97 -27.96 -35.25
C ILE A 39 -14.25 -27.64 -34.45
N PRO A 40 -14.49 -28.29 -33.28
CA PRO A 40 -15.60 -27.98 -32.39
C PRO A 40 -15.60 -26.50 -31.99
N TYR A 41 -16.77 -25.86 -31.95
CA TYR A 41 -16.85 -24.42 -31.66
C TYR A 41 -18.20 -24.04 -31.04
N LEU A 42 -18.23 -22.91 -30.31
CA LEU A 42 -19.50 -22.34 -29.84
C LEU A 42 -20.15 -21.49 -30.92
N LYS A 43 -21.45 -21.71 -31.16
CA LYS A 43 -22.20 -20.95 -32.17
C LYS A 43 -22.16 -19.45 -31.86
N PRO A 44 -21.71 -18.61 -32.82
CA PRO A 44 -21.64 -17.16 -32.63
C PRO A 44 -23.01 -16.49 -32.75
N THR A 45 -23.17 -15.36 -32.08
CA THR A 45 -24.29 -14.43 -32.25
C THR A 45 -23.90 -13.32 -33.22
N PRO A 46 -24.78 -12.88 -34.15
CA PRO A 46 -24.51 -11.73 -35.00
C PRO A 46 -24.05 -10.49 -34.21
N PHE A 47 -23.18 -9.69 -34.82
CA PHE A 47 -22.54 -8.48 -34.27
C PHE A 47 -21.52 -8.68 -33.13
N PHE A 48 -21.67 -9.71 -32.30
CA PHE A 48 -20.86 -9.89 -31.09
C PHE A 48 -19.99 -11.15 -31.12
N GLY A 49 -20.24 -12.07 -32.05
CA GLY A 49 -19.65 -13.40 -32.03
C GLY A 49 -20.04 -14.12 -30.74
N ASN A 50 -19.05 -14.56 -29.99
CA ASN A 50 -19.19 -15.22 -28.69
C ASN A 50 -19.01 -14.26 -27.50
N LEU A 51 -18.78 -12.96 -27.73
CA LEU A 51 -18.42 -12.00 -26.68
C LEU A 51 -19.59 -11.11 -26.22
N LYS A 52 -20.83 -11.41 -26.61
CA LYS A 52 -22.01 -10.56 -26.32
C LYS A 52 -22.14 -10.19 -24.84
N ASP A 53 -22.15 -11.20 -23.97
CA ASP A 53 -22.38 -10.98 -22.54
C ASP A 53 -21.17 -10.37 -21.82
N ILE A 54 -19.97 -10.54 -22.39
CA ILE A 54 -18.74 -9.90 -21.91
C ILE A 54 -18.75 -8.41 -22.27
N ILE A 55 -19.04 -8.07 -23.54
CA ILE A 55 -19.11 -6.68 -24.01
C ILE A 55 -20.22 -5.90 -23.30
N LEU A 56 -21.36 -6.55 -23.03
CA LEU A 56 -22.47 -5.96 -22.27
C LEU A 56 -22.26 -5.99 -20.75
N GLN A 57 -21.08 -6.40 -20.27
CA GLN A 57 -20.73 -6.51 -18.84
C GLN A 57 -21.75 -7.34 -18.02
N LYS A 58 -22.39 -8.34 -18.64
CA LYS A 58 -23.35 -9.25 -17.99
C LYS A 58 -22.68 -10.48 -17.39
N GLN A 59 -21.51 -10.87 -17.90
CA GLN A 59 -20.75 -12.01 -17.42
C GLN A 59 -19.26 -11.71 -17.47
N HIS A 60 -18.53 -12.14 -16.43
CA HIS A 60 -17.07 -12.01 -16.41
C HIS A 60 -16.44 -12.97 -17.44
N ILE A 61 -15.40 -12.51 -18.14
CA ILE A 61 -14.72 -13.29 -19.19
C ILE A 61 -14.16 -14.62 -18.68
N GLY A 62 -13.67 -14.65 -17.44
CA GLY A 62 -13.18 -15.89 -16.82
C GLY A 62 -14.28 -16.93 -16.67
N GLU A 63 -15.45 -16.54 -16.16
CA GLU A 63 -16.60 -17.44 -15.99
C GLU A 63 -17.15 -17.91 -17.33
N TYR A 64 -17.15 -17.02 -18.33
CA TYR A 64 -17.53 -17.37 -19.69
C TYR A 64 -16.60 -18.44 -20.28
N LEU A 65 -15.28 -18.25 -20.17
CA LEU A 65 -14.29 -19.20 -20.67
C LEU A 65 -14.30 -20.53 -19.91
N ARG A 66 -14.56 -20.51 -18.59
CA ARG A 66 -14.80 -21.73 -17.80
C ARG A 66 -16.04 -22.49 -18.30
N THR A 67 -17.17 -21.80 -18.48
CA THR A 67 -18.39 -22.41 -19.03
C THR A 67 -18.15 -22.98 -20.44
N ALA A 68 -17.38 -22.27 -21.28
CA ALA A 68 -17.03 -22.75 -22.62
C ALA A 68 -16.10 -23.97 -22.58
N TYR A 69 -15.17 -24.01 -21.62
CA TYR A 69 -14.30 -25.15 -21.35
C TYR A 69 -15.11 -26.41 -21.01
N GLU A 70 -16.08 -26.28 -20.10
CA GLU A 70 -16.94 -27.37 -19.64
C GLU A 70 -17.86 -27.90 -20.77
N LYS A 71 -18.45 -26.99 -21.58
CA LYS A 71 -19.33 -27.36 -22.71
C LYS A 71 -18.61 -28.11 -23.84
N THR A 72 -17.28 -28.02 -23.89
CA THR A 72 -16.44 -28.65 -24.93
C THR A 72 -15.59 -29.78 -24.36
N SER A 73 -16.08 -30.43 -23.29
CA SER A 73 -15.41 -31.54 -22.61
C SER A 73 -14.98 -32.64 -23.58
N GLY A 74 -13.76 -33.15 -23.41
CA GLY A 74 -13.17 -34.18 -24.28
C GLY A 74 -12.35 -33.64 -25.46
N GLU A 75 -12.53 -32.38 -25.85
CA GLU A 75 -11.80 -31.78 -26.98
C GLU A 75 -10.47 -31.12 -26.53
N PRO A 76 -9.36 -31.29 -27.27
CA PRO A 76 -8.07 -30.70 -26.91
C PRO A 76 -8.02 -29.18 -27.10
N TYR A 77 -8.89 -28.65 -27.98
CA TYR A 77 -9.09 -27.23 -28.23
C TYR A 77 -10.43 -27.02 -28.94
N PHE A 78 -10.93 -25.78 -28.89
CA PHE A 78 -12.19 -25.42 -29.55
C PHE A 78 -12.15 -23.98 -30.08
N GLY A 79 -12.99 -23.71 -31.07
CA GLY A 79 -13.15 -22.42 -31.70
C GLY A 79 -14.15 -21.50 -30.99
N LEU A 80 -13.85 -20.22 -30.99
CA LEU A 80 -14.77 -19.12 -30.69
C LEU A 80 -14.67 -18.05 -31.78
N PHE A 81 -15.56 -17.08 -31.74
CA PHE A 81 -15.56 -15.88 -32.57
C PHE A 81 -15.52 -14.65 -31.68
N ALA A 82 -14.52 -13.83 -31.85
CA ALA A 82 -14.50 -12.50 -31.28
C ALA A 82 -15.02 -11.50 -32.30
N ILE A 83 -16.26 -11.04 -32.13
CA ILE A 83 -17.01 -10.32 -33.16
C ILE A 83 -17.15 -11.20 -34.40
N ASP A 84 -16.31 -11.02 -35.44
CA ASP A 84 -16.28 -11.83 -36.65
C ASP A 84 -14.99 -12.68 -36.76
N LYS A 85 -14.02 -12.47 -35.88
CA LYS A 85 -12.70 -13.10 -36.00
C LYS A 85 -12.65 -14.46 -35.32
N PRO A 86 -12.21 -15.52 -36.01
CA PRO A 86 -11.98 -16.81 -35.37
C PRO A 86 -10.84 -16.71 -34.35
N VAL A 87 -11.08 -17.23 -33.15
CA VAL A 87 -10.07 -17.39 -32.09
C VAL A 87 -10.14 -18.82 -31.57
N ILE A 88 -9.00 -19.39 -31.17
CA ILE A 88 -8.95 -20.77 -30.65
C ILE A 88 -8.68 -20.77 -29.15
N VAL A 89 -9.26 -21.72 -28.44
CA VAL A 89 -9.04 -21.93 -27.01
C VAL A 89 -8.33 -23.27 -26.82
N ALA A 90 -7.11 -23.24 -26.31
CA ALA A 90 -6.29 -24.42 -26.05
C ALA A 90 -6.61 -24.99 -24.65
N LYS A 91 -6.94 -26.29 -24.58
CA LYS A 91 -7.29 -26.99 -23.33
C LYS A 91 -6.28 -28.08 -22.96
N ASP A 92 -5.72 -28.74 -23.98
CA ASP A 92 -4.77 -29.83 -23.81
C ASP A 92 -3.39 -29.33 -23.34
N MET A 93 -2.77 -30.10 -22.43
CA MET A 93 -1.52 -29.72 -21.77
C MET A 93 -0.32 -29.72 -22.73
N ASP A 94 -0.29 -30.61 -23.73
CA ASP A 94 0.79 -30.63 -24.71
C ASP A 94 0.64 -29.48 -25.71
N VAL A 95 -0.59 -29.15 -26.11
CA VAL A 95 -0.87 -27.96 -26.93
C VAL A 95 -0.45 -26.68 -26.18
N ILE A 96 -0.83 -26.55 -24.91
CA ILE A 96 -0.46 -25.43 -24.05
C ILE A 96 1.08 -25.34 -23.88
N LYS A 97 1.74 -26.47 -23.63
CA LYS A 97 3.21 -26.57 -23.54
C LYS A 97 3.87 -26.10 -24.83
N ASN A 98 3.34 -26.49 -25.99
CA ASN A 98 3.89 -26.08 -27.26
C ASN A 98 3.80 -24.56 -27.43
N ILE A 99 2.63 -23.97 -27.16
CA ILE A 99 2.40 -22.53 -27.28
C ILE A 99 3.24 -21.71 -26.29
N LEU A 100 3.28 -22.12 -25.01
CA LEU A 100 3.92 -21.32 -23.96
C LEU A 100 5.43 -21.52 -23.87
N VAL A 101 5.94 -22.69 -24.27
CA VAL A 101 7.32 -23.11 -23.99
C VAL A 101 8.04 -23.61 -25.23
N LYS A 102 7.58 -24.71 -25.85
CA LYS A 102 8.37 -25.45 -26.86
C LYS A 102 8.56 -24.65 -28.15
N ASP A 103 7.48 -24.05 -28.64
CA ASP A 103 7.39 -23.27 -29.87
C ASP A 103 7.14 -21.78 -29.56
N PHE A 104 7.62 -21.31 -28.40
CA PHE A 104 7.35 -19.96 -27.92
C PHE A 104 7.75 -18.85 -28.91
N ASP A 105 8.78 -19.05 -29.71
CA ASP A 105 9.21 -18.12 -30.75
C ASP A 105 8.10 -17.83 -31.78
N LYS A 106 7.25 -18.83 -32.04
CA LYS A 106 6.06 -18.73 -32.92
C LYS A 106 4.85 -18.09 -32.24
N PHE A 107 4.90 -17.89 -30.92
CA PHE A 107 3.82 -17.37 -30.08
C PHE A 107 4.33 -16.29 -29.11
N SER A 108 5.33 -15.50 -29.49
CA SER A 108 6.01 -14.60 -28.56
C SER A 108 5.19 -13.37 -28.16
N ASP A 109 4.11 -13.08 -28.90
CA ASP A 109 3.29 -11.88 -28.73
C ASP A 109 1.89 -12.14 -28.16
N ARG A 110 1.36 -11.11 -27.49
CA ARG A 110 -0.03 -11.02 -27.02
C ARG A 110 -0.89 -10.26 -28.03
N SER A 111 -2.21 -10.48 -27.98
CA SER A 111 -3.16 -9.93 -28.95
C SER A 111 -3.45 -8.45 -28.73
N LEU A 112 -3.40 -7.97 -27.48
CA LEU A 112 -3.56 -6.55 -27.18
C LEU A 112 -2.52 -5.69 -27.94
N SER A 113 -3.00 -4.66 -28.63
CA SER A 113 -2.18 -3.83 -29.53
C SER A 113 -2.47 -2.33 -29.35
N PRO A 114 -2.02 -1.71 -28.25
CA PRO A 114 -2.08 -0.26 -28.08
C PRO A 114 -1.22 0.45 -29.15
N VAL A 115 -1.60 1.69 -29.49
CA VAL A 115 -0.92 2.48 -30.51
C VAL A 115 0.16 3.34 -29.85
N GLU A 116 1.43 3.06 -30.14
CA GLU A 116 2.59 3.70 -29.47
C GLU A 116 2.59 5.23 -29.55
N SER A 117 2.13 5.81 -30.67
CA SER A 117 2.07 7.27 -30.87
C SER A 117 0.93 7.98 -30.13
N VAL A 118 -0.05 7.23 -29.62
CA VAL A 118 -1.25 7.75 -28.97
C VAL A 118 -1.28 7.38 -27.49
N ASP A 119 -0.84 6.17 -27.17
CA ASP A 119 -0.85 5.59 -25.84
C ASP A 119 0.51 4.95 -25.50
N PRO A 120 1.55 5.79 -25.32
CA PRO A 120 2.92 5.32 -25.14
C PRO A 120 3.09 4.53 -23.84
N LEU A 121 2.44 4.91 -22.74
CA LEU A 121 2.56 4.17 -21.48
C LEU A 121 1.99 2.76 -21.56
N SER A 122 0.88 2.57 -22.29
CA SER A 122 0.31 1.24 -22.52
C SER A 122 1.11 0.41 -23.52
N ALA A 123 1.70 1.04 -24.55
CA ALA A 123 2.42 0.36 -25.62
C ALA A 123 3.89 0.04 -25.30
N LYS A 124 4.58 0.95 -24.61
CA LYS A 124 6.03 0.84 -24.39
C LYS A 124 6.42 -0.03 -23.20
N ASN A 125 5.46 -0.41 -22.37
CA ASN A 125 5.71 -1.28 -21.23
C ASN A 125 5.90 -2.76 -21.63
N LEU A 126 6.42 -3.56 -20.69
CA LEU A 126 6.71 -4.98 -20.87
C LEU A 126 5.49 -5.83 -21.33
N PHE A 127 4.26 -5.39 -21.10
CA PHE A 127 3.05 -6.12 -21.52
C PHE A 127 2.62 -5.75 -22.93
N GLY A 128 2.71 -4.46 -23.30
CA GLY A 128 2.34 -3.94 -24.61
C GLY A 128 3.36 -4.21 -25.72
N GLN A 129 4.65 -4.32 -25.36
CA GLN A 129 5.73 -4.55 -26.33
C GLN A 129 5.64 -5.94 -26.99
N LYS A 130 6.16 -6.00 -28.22
CA LYS A 130 6.12 -7.18 -29.10
C LYS A 130 7.49 -7.53 -29.69
N GLY A 131 7.64 -8.78 -30.13
CA GLY A 131 8.81 -9.29 -30.83
C GLY A 131 10.15 -9.01 -30.13
N LEU A 132 11.12 -8.51 -30.91
CA LEU A 132 12.47 -8.21 -30.43
C LEU A 132 12.51 -7.11 -29.36
N LYS A 133 11.65 -6.08 -29.46
CA LYS A 133 11.56 -5.00 -28.44
C LYS A 133 11.18 -5.58 -27.07
N TRP A 134 10.17 -6.45 -27.03
CA TRP A 134 9.77 -7.15 -25.81
C TRP A 134 10.90 -8.02 -25.26
N ARG A 135 11.56 -8.81 -26.12
CA ARG A 135 12.63 -9.71 -25.69
C ARG A 135 13.79 -8.94 -25.06
N HIS A 136 14.21 -7.84 -25.69
CA HIS A 136 15.26 -6.97 -25.17
C HIS A 136 14.89 -6.37 -23.81
N LEU A 137 13.69 -5.79 -23.71
CA LEU A 137 13.19 -5.23 -22.46
C LEU A 137 13.07 -6.30 -21.36
N ARG A 138 12.57 -7.50 -21.68
CA ARG A 138 12.43 -8.60 -20.70
C ARG A 138 13.78 -9.03 -20.12
N VAL A 139 14.81 -9.16 -20.96
CA VAL A 139 16.16 -9.53 -20.51
C VAL A 139 16.70 -8.48 -19.56
N LYS A 140 16.56 -7.20 -19.90
CA LYS A 140 17.03 -6.06 -19.08
C LYS A 140 16.29 -5.90 -17.76
N MET A 141 15.00 -6.22 -17.73
CA MET A 141 14.15 -6.08 -16.53
C MET A 141 14.23 -7.29 -15.60
N THR A 142 14.61 -8.48 -16.06
CA THR A 142 14.62 -9.70 -15.22
C THR A 142 15.52 -9.58 -13.97
N PRO A 143 16.72 -8.97 -14.03
CA PRO A 143 17.56 -8.79 -12.84
C PRO A 143 16.95 -7.91 -11.73
N THR A 144 15.92 -7.10 -12.01
CA THR A 144 15.27 -6.28 -10.97
C THR A 144 14.42 -7.11 -10.00
N PHE A 145 14.09 -8.35 -10.37
CA PHE A 145 13.23 -9.26 -9.59
C PHE A 145 14.01 -10.44 -8.96
N THR A 146 15.34 -10.35 -8.85
CA THR A 146 16.12 -11.39 -8.16
C THR A 146 15.83 -11.40 -6.66
N SER A 147 16.02 -12.56 -6.01
CA SER A 147 15.79 -12.69 -4.57
C SER A 147 16.65 -11.73 -3.74
N GLY A 148 17.85 -11.39 -4.23
CA GLY A 148 18.74 -10.41 -3.60
C GLY A 148 18.13 -9.00 -3.60
N LYS A 149 17.65 -8.52 -4.76
CA LYS A 149 17.04 -7.19 -4.87
C LYS A 149 15.71 -7.12 -4.10
N LEU A 150 14.87 -8.16 -4.18
CA LEU A 150 13.61 -8.21 -3.42
C LEU A 150 13.84 -8.22 -1.91
N LYS A 151 14.88 -8.90 -1.42
CA LYS A 151 15.26 -8.86 0.00
C LYS A 151 15.64 -7.45 0.46
N LYS A 152 16.32 -6.67 -0.39
CA LYS A 152 16.64 -5.26 -0.11
C LYS A 152 15.39 -4.38 -0.06
N MET A 153 14.31 -4.74 -0.75
CA MET A 153 13.01 -4.03 -0.71
C MET A 153 12.08 -4.48 0.41
N PHE A 154 12.34 -5.62 1.05
CA PHE A 154 11.40 -6.26 1.98
C PHE A 154 10.95 -5.33 3.11
N TYR A 155 11.87 -4.52 3.66
CA TYR A 155 11.57 -3.60 4.75
C TYR A 155 10.42 -2.62 4.41
N LEU A 156 10.28 -2.23 3.14
CA LEU A 156 9.20 -1.35 2.68
C LEU A 156 7.84 -2.06 2.73
N VAL A 157 7.81 -3.34 2.36
CA VAL A 157 6.61 -4.18 2.40
C VAL A 157 6.22 -4.45 3.86
N ASP A 158 7.21 -4.75 4.70
CA ASP A 158 7.03 -5.02 6.12
C ASP A 158 6.49 -3.79 6.87
N GLU A 159 7.03 -2.59 6.60
CA GLU A 159 6.52 -1.32 7.16
C GLU A 159 5.03 -1.12 6.80
N CYS A 160 4.65 -1.41 5.55
CA CYS A 160 3.26 -1.33 5.13
C CYS A 160 2.37 -2.36 5.85
N ALA A 161 2.87 -3.59 6.05
CA ALA A 161 2.12 -4.66 6.69
C ALA A 161 1.94 -4.42 8.20
N GLN A 162 2.94 -3.84 8.86
CA GLN A 162 2.82 -3.39 10.25
C GLN A 162 1.71 -2.35 10.38
N LYS A 163 1.73 -1.32 9.53
CA LYS A 163 0.70 -0.26 9.50
C LYS A 163 -0.70 -0.81 9.20
N LEU A 164 -0.81 -1.82 8.32
CA LEU A 164 -2.07 -2.53 8.07
C LEU A 164 -2.65 -3.13 9.37
N THR A 165 -1.82 -3.79 10.19
CA THR A 165 -2.31 -4.36 11.47
C THR A 165 -2.74 -3.30 12.47
N GLU A 166 -2.04 -2.18 12.54
CA GLU A 166 -2.41 -1.05 13.42
C GLU A 166 -3.78 -0.48 13.04
N ILE A 167 -4.06 -0.34 11.75
CA ILE A 167 -5.34 0.20 11.27
C ILE A 167 -6.49 -0.77 11.55
N ILE A 168 -6.30 -2.07 11.29
CA ILE A 168 -7.33 -3.06 11.63
C ILE A 168 -7.58 -3.06 13.14
N GLU A 169 -6.54 -2.99 13.97
CA GLU A 169 -6.71 -2.87 15.41
C GLU A 169 -7.51 -1.61 15.80
N GLN A 170 -7.22 -0.46 15.18
CA GLN A 170 -7.96 0.78 15.43
C GLN A 170 -9.42 0.71 14.96
N GLU A 171 -9.68 0.09 13.82
CA GLU A 171 -11.03 -0.06 13.26
C GLU A 171 -11.88 -1.05 14.04
N SER A 172 -11.26 -2.11 14.57
CA SER A 172 -11.91 -3.13 15.39
C SER A 172 -12.22 -2.67 16.83
N VAL A 173 -11.54 -1.64 17.35
CA VAL A 173 -11.70 -1.13 18.75
C VAL A 173 -12.54 0.17 18.82
N LYS A 174 -13.40 0.44 17.83
CA LYS A 174 -14.07 1.75 17.72
C LYS A 174 -15.03 2.11 18.86
N ASP A 175 -15.54 1.12 19.60
CA ASP A 175 -16.19 1.35 20.90
C ASP A 175 -15.13 1.27 22.00
N LYS A 176 -14.46 2.39 22.29
CA LYS A 176 -13.48 2.44 23.39
C LYS A 176 -14.23 2.60 24.71
N PRO A 177 -14.34 1.56 25.57
CA PRO A 177 -14.72 1.79 26.95
C PRO A 177 -13.65 2.68 27.60
N VAL A 178 -14.07 3.80 28.19
CA VAL A 178 -13.18 4.64 29.00
C VAL A 178 -13.07 4.00 30.38
N ILE A 179 -11.88 3.49 30.70
CA ILE A 179 -11.59 2.96 32.04
C ILE A 179 -10.96 4.07 32.87
N VAL A 180 -11.59 4.40 34.00
CA VAL A 180 -11.02 5.30 35.00
C VAL A 180 -10.33 4.44 36.05
N ALA A 181 -8.99 4.42 36.01
CA ALA A 181 -8.19 3.72 37.01
C ALA A 181 -8.29 4.47 38.35
N LYS A 182 -8.90 3.83 39.36
CA LYS A 182 -9.00 4.37 40.73
C LYS A 182 -8.02 3.75 41.73
N ASP A 183 -7.55 2.54 41.43
CA ASP A 183 -6.67 1.77 42.30
C ASP A 183 -5.21 2.23 42.15
N MET A 184 -4.51 2.41 43.27
CA MET A 184 -3.14 2.95 43.29
C MET A 184 -2.11 2.01 42.66
N ASP A 185 -2.29 0.70 42.77
CA ASP A 185 -1.39 -0.27 42.14
C ASP A 185 -1.63 -0.31 40.63
N VAL A 186 -2.89 -0.21 40.18
CA VAL A 186 -3.21 -0.07 38.76
C VAL A 186 -2.63 1.23 38.19
N ILE A 187 -2.82 2.37 38.87
CA ILE A 187 -2.25 3.66 38.47
C ILE A 187 -0.72 3.57 38.40
N LYS A 188 -0.08 2.95 39.39
CA LYS A 188 1.38 2.75 39.41
C LYS A 188 1.86 1.86 38.28
N ASN A 189 1.12 0.80 37.94
CA ASN A 189 1.47 -0.04 36.80
C ASN A 189 1.38 0.76 35.50
N ILE A 190 0.28 1.50 35.27
CA ILE A 190 0.07 2.33 34.06
C ILE A 190 1.13 3.43 33.94
N LEU A 191 1.40 4.19 35.00
CA LEU A 191 2.25 5.38 34.94
C LEU A 191 3.75 5.08 35.08
N VAL A 192 4.14 3.91 35.60
CA VAL A 192 5.54 3.60 35.92
C VAL A 192 5.99 2.27 35.34
N LYS A 193 5.36 1.15 35.71
CA LYS A 193 5.89 -0.18 35.34
C LYS A 193 5.70 -0.52 33.86
N ASP A 194 4.53 -0.18 33.33
CA ASP A 194 4.09 -0.48 31.96
C ASP A 194 3.96 0.80 31.14
N PHE A 195 4.65 1.89 31.51
CA PHE A 195 4.50 3.20 30.88
C PHE A 195 4.76 3.17 29.37
N ASP A 196 5.66 2.32 28.90
CA ASP A 196 5.94 2.09 27.48
C ASP A 196 4.71 1.60 26.69
N LYS A 197 3.74 0.98 27.36
CA LYS A 197 2.44 0.56 26.78
C LYS A 197 1.37 1.66 26.85
N PHE A 198 1.58 2.72 27.65
CA PHE A 198 0.61 3.79 27.93
C PHE A 198 1.18 5.20 27.65
N SER A 199 2.20 5.33 26.79
CA SER A 199 2.89 6.60 26.56
C SER A 199 2.03 7.66 25.83
N ASP A 200 1.00 7.22 25.12
CA ASP A 200 0.20 8.07 24.24
C ASP A 200 -1.01 8.69 24.95
N ARG A 201 -1.26 9.97 24.68
CA ARG A 201 -2.40 10.71 25.24
C ARG A 201 -3.63 10.62 24.34
N SER A 202 -4.83 10.58 24.91
CA SER A 202 -6.07 10.44 24.14
C SER A 202 -6.37 11.64 23.23
N LEU A 203 -6.09 12.86 23.69
CA LEU A 203 -6.27 14.08 22.91
C LEU A 203 -5.19 14.18 21.83
N SER A 204 -5.58 14.17 20.56
CA SER A 204 -4.63 14.30 19.43
C SER A 204 -5.17 15.31 18.41
N PRO A 205 -4.72 16.57 18.47
CA PRO A 205 -5.03 17.54 17.43
C PRO A 205 -4.49 17.06 16.07
N VAL A 206 -5.19 17.40 14.99
CA VAL A 206 -4.78 17.03 13.64
C VAL A 206 -3.65 17.97 13.20
N GLU A 207 -2.47 17.41 12.90
CA GLU A 207 -1.25 18.18 12.60
C GLU A 207 -1.41 19.18 11.45
N SER A 208 -2.21 18.84 10.42
CA SER A 208 -2.47 19.71 9.27
C SER A 208 -3.45 20.85 9.55
N VAL A 209 -4.21 20.77 10.65
CA VAL A 209 -5.28 21.70 11.01
C VAL A 209 -4.84 22.62 12.14
N ASP A 210 -4.24 22.04 13.18
CA ASP A 210 -3.75 22.75 14.37
C ASP A 210 -2.29 22.32 14.68
N PRO A 211 -1.31 22.86 13.92
CA PRO A 211 0.07 22.44 14.03
C PRO A 211 0.71 22.75 15.39
N LEU A 212 0.34 23.87 16.02
CA LEU A 212 0.96 24.29 17.29
C LEU A 212 0.55 23.34 18.44
N SER A 213 -0.72 22.93 18.45
CA SER A 213 -1.24 21.95 19.43
C SER A 213 -0.76 20.53 19.16
N ALA A 214 -0.64 20.14 17.87
CA ALA A 214 -0.24 18.78 17.50
C ALA A 214 1.28 18.53 17.63
N LYS A 215 2.11 19.54 17.32
CA LYS A 215 3.57 19.34 17.22
C LYS A 215 4.33 19.47 18.54
N ASN A 216 3.70 19.99 19.59
CA ASN A 216 4.33 20.13 20.89
C ASN A 216 4.46 18.78 21.62
N LEU A 217 5.20 18.78 22.74
CA LEU A 217 5.50 17.58 23.53
C LEU A 217 4.26 16.89 24.11
N PHE A 218 3.14 17.59 24.26
CA PHE A 218 1.90 17.03 24.79
C PHE A 218 0.96 16.49 23.70
N GLY A 219 1.10 16.95 22.45
CA GLY A 219 0.29 16.52 21.30
C GLY A 219 0.92 15.39 20.48
N GLN A 220 2.24 15.20 20.55
CA GLN A 220 2.95 14.12 19.85
C GLN A 220 2.70 12.74 20.49
N LYS A 221 2.84 11.68 19.69
CA LYS A 221 2.65 10.27 20.09
C LYS A 221 3.78 9.36 19.64
N GLY A 222 3.89 8.18 20.27
CA GLY A 222 4.80 7.11 19.92
C GLY A 222 6.27 7.56 19.79
N LEU A 223 6.94 7.11 18.71
CA LEU A 223 8.34 7.42 18.47
C LEU A 223 8.62 8.92 18.32
N LYS A 224 7.70 9.70 17.73
CA LYS A 224 7.86 11.16 17.59
C LYS A 224 7.90 11.84 18.97
N TRP A 225 6.98 11.45 19.86
CA TRP A 225 6.99 11.93 21.24
C TRP A 225 8.28 11.54 21.95
N ARG A 226 8.71 10.27 21.85
CA ARG A 226 9.92 9.77 22.49
C ARG A 226 11.16 10.54 22.03
N HIS A 227 11.30 10.76 20.72
CA HIS A 227 12.40 11.54 20.15
C HIS A 227 12.39 12.98 20.66
N LEU A 228 11.23 13.64 20.64
CA LEU A 228 11.09 15.00 21.14
C LEU A 228 11.39 15.08 22.65
N ARG A 229 10.91 14.11 23.43
CA ARG A 229 11.14 14.04 24.89
C ARG A 229 12.62 13.90 25.22
N VAL A 230 13.35 13.04 24.51
CA VAL A 230 14.80 12.86 24.70
C VAL A 230 15.54 14.17 24.44
N LYS A 231 15.21 14.88 23.35
CA LYS A 231 15.85 16.16 23.01
C LYS A 231 15.49 17.30 23.97
N MET A 232 14.27 17.30 24.50
CA MET A 232 13.80 18.36 25.40
C MET A 232 14.20 18.12 26.86
N THR A 233 14.49 16.90 27.30
CA THR A 233 14.82 16.60 28.70
C THR A 233 16.05 17.38 29.21
N PRO A 234 17.16 17.51 28.44
CA PRO A 234 18.32 18.29 28.84
C PRO A 234 18.07 19.78 29.10
N THR A 235 16.98 20.38 28.59
CA THR A 235 16.68 21.80 28.84
C THR A 235 16.19 22.08 30.26
N PHE A 236 15.79 21.03 31.00
CA PHE A 236 15.25 21.12 32.35
C PHE A 236 16.18 20.53 33.43
N THR A 237 17.49 20.41 33.15
CA THR A 237 18.45 19.99 34.18
C THR A 237 18.59 21.08 35.25
N SER A 238 18.96 20.68 36.48
CA SER A 238 19.16 21.62 37.59
C SER A 238 20.19 22.71 37.25
N GLY A 239 21.22 22.40 36.47
CA GLY A 239 22.22 23.37 36.02
C GLY A 239 21.63 24.45 35.11
N LYS A 240 20.82 24.06 34.11
CA LYS A 240 20.18 25.03 33.20
C LYS A 240 19.10 25.86 33.91
N LEU A 241 18.35 25.24 34.84
CA LEU A 241 17.37 25.96 35.66
C LEU A 241 18.02 26.98 36.59
N LYS A 242 19.18 26.65 37.20
CA LYS A 242 19.96 27.61 38.01
C LYS A 242 20.38 28.84 37.20
N LYS A 243 20.78 28.67 35.93
CA LYS A 243 21.13 29.79 35.05
C LYS A 243 19.95 30.73 34.76
N MET A 244 18.71 30.25 34.87
CA MET A 244 17.49 31.07 34.72
C MET A 244 17.02 31.71 36.03
N PHE A 245 17.60 31.35 37.18
CA PHE A 245 17.10 31.75 38.49
C PHE A 245 17.04 33.27 38.67
N TYR A 246 18.03 34.00 38.15
CA TYR A 246 18.07 35.46 38.25
C TYR A 246 16.85 36.14 37.59
N LEU A 247 16.26 35.54 36.55
CA LEU A 247 15.05 36.06 35.90
C LEU A 247 13.81 35.89 36.79
N VAL A 248 13.77 34.79 37.53
CA VAL A 248 12.71 34.52 38.51
C VAL A 248 12.86 35.47 39.70
N ASP A 249 14.09 35.69 40.17
CA ASP A 249 14.40 36.60 41.26
C ASP A 249 14.03 38.05 40.93
N GLU A 250 14.34 38.54 39.72
CA GLU A 250 13.92 39.88 39.26
C GLU A 250 12.38 40.04 39.31
N CYS A 251 11.64 38.99 38.96
CA CYS A 251 10.19 39.02 39.05
C CYS A 251 9.71 38.97 40.51
N ALA A 252 10.41 38.24 41.38
CA ALA A 252 10.06 38.08 42.78
C ALA A 252 10.27 39.39 43.57
N GLN A 253 11.35 40.12 43.29
CA GLN A 253 11.61 41.44 43.86
C GLN A 253 10.48 42.43 43.50
N LYS A 254 10.06 42.49 42.23
CA LYS A 254 8.93 43.32 41.79
C LYS A 254 7.60 42.93 42.45
N LEU A 255 7.38 41.64 42.69
CA LEU A 255 6.20 41.18 43.42
C LEU A 255 6.21 41.73 44.85
N THR A 256 7.36 41.67 45.54
CA THR A 256 7.52 42.22 46.89
C THR A 256 7.23 43.73 46.91
N GLU A 257 7.81 44.49 45.97
CA GLU A 257 7.56 45.94 45.86
C GLU A 257 6.07 46.27 45.71
N ILE A 258 5.35 45.54 44.85
CA ILE A 258 3.92 45.76 44.62
C ILE A 258 3.09 45.41 45.86
N ILE A 259 3.44 44.31 46.55
CA ILE A 259 2.77 43.91 47.79
C ILE A 259 2.99 44.97 48.88
N GLU A 260 4.21 45.48 49.04
CA GLU A 260 4.52 46.55 49.98
C GLU A 260 3.73 47.83 49.65
N GLN A 261 3.70 48.24 48.38
CA GLN A 261 2.96 49.42 47.94
C GLN A 261 1.45 49.32 48.19
N GLU A 262 0.84 48.16 47.91
CA GLU A 262 -0.60 47.96 48.13
C GLU A 262 -0.94 47.78 49.62
N SER A 263 -0.01 47.21 50.40
CA SER A 263 -0.10 47.10 51.86
C SER A 263 -0.12 48.47 52.53
N VAL A 264 0.75 49.40 52.12
CA VAL A 264 0.77 50.79 52.63
C VAL A 264 -0.54 51.52 52.32
N LYS A 265 -1.20 51.22 51.20
CA LYS A 265 -2.49 51.81 50.80
C LYS A 265 -3.70 51.19 51.53
N GLY A 266 -3.51 50.18 52.37
CA GLY A 266 -4.58 49.47 53.07
C GLY A 266 -5.55 48.71 52.16
N LYS A 267 -5.14 48.39 50.92
CA LYS A 267 -6.00 47.70 49.95
C LYS A 267 -5.91 46.18 50.11
N PRO A 268 -7.03 45.44 50.00
CA PRO A 268 -6.99 43.98 50.00
C PRO A 268 -6.27 43.44 48.76
N ILE A 269 -5.30 42.55 48.97
CA ILE A 269 -4.51 41.92 47.90
C ILE A 269 -5.20 40.64 47.44
N LEU A 270 -5.59 40.59 46.16
CA LEU A 270 -6.17 39.39 45.56
C LEU A 270 -5.07 38.40 45.17
N VAL A 271 -4.69 37.52 46.09
CA VAL A 271 -3.57 36.58 45.95
C VAL A 271 -3.59 35.80 44.63
N LYS A 272 -4.76 35.27 44.20
CA LYS A 272 -4.88 34.52 42.94
C LYS A 272 -4.49 35.36 41.72
N GLU A 273 -4.94 36.61 41.64
CA GLU A 273 -4.65 37.47 40.49
C GLU A 273 -3.22 38.03 40.56
N THR A 274 -2.74 38.41 41.74
CA THR A 274 -1.36 38.85 41.95
C THR A 274 -0.37 37.75 41.56
N MET A 275 -0.58 36.51 42.02
CA MET A 275 0.29 35.37 41.68
C MET A 275 0.16 34.99 40.19
N ALA A 276 -1.02 35.15 39.58
CA ALA A 276 -1.16 34.92 38.14
C ALA A 276 -0.37 35.95 37.30
N ARG A 277 -0.32 37.22 37.74
CA ARG A 277 0.49 38.27 37.09
C ARG A 277 1.98 38.02 37.27
N PHE A 278 2.41 37.67 38.48
CA PHE A 278 3.79 37.25 38.75
C PHE A 278 4.19 36.05 37.88
N THR A 279 3.37 35.00 37.84
CA THR A 279 3.61 33.81 37.01
C THR A 279 3.67 34.16 35.52
N THR A 280 2.83 35.10 35.06
CA THR A 280 2.86 35.60 33.69
C THR A 280 4.22 36.24 33.36
N ASP A 281 4.73 37.10 34.24
CA ASP A 281 6.02 37.77 34.05
C ASP A 281 7.19 36.77 34.09
N VAL A 282 7.15 35.78 34.99
CA VAL A 282 8.14 34.70 35.03
C VAL A 282 8.15 33.88 33.73
N ILE A 283 6.98 33.46 33.24
CA ILE A 283 6.88 32.70 31.97
C ILE A 283 7.34 33.55 30.78
N ALA A 284 6.90 34.81 30.70
CA ALA A 284 7.31 35.70 29.61
C ALA A 284 8.83 35.91 29.60
N SER A 285 9.44 36.06 30.78
CA SER A 285 10.88 36.27 30.93
C SER A 285 11.68 34.99 30.66
N CYS A 286 11.34 33.88 31.30
CA CYS A 286 12.11 32.63 31.22
C CYS A 286 11.80 31.81 29.97
N ALA A 287 10.54 31.70 29.55
CA ALA A 287 10.14 30.82 28.44
C ALA A 287 10.16 31.53 27.07
N PHE A 288 9.79 32.81 27.04
CA PHE A 288 9.70 33.61 25.82
C PHE A 288 10.80 34.64 25.68
N GLY A 289 11.58 34.89 26.74
CA GLY A 289 12.69 35.80 26.68
C GLY A 289 12.30 37.28 26.51
N VAL A 290 11.11 37.68 26.96
CA VAL A 290 10.55 39.04 26.83
C VAL A 290 10.02 39.59 28.16
N LYS A 291 9.79 40.90 28.26
CA LYS A 291 9.15 41.54 29.42
C LYS A 291 7.66 41.72 29.15
N SER A 292 6.78 41.08 29.92
CA SER A 292 5.32 41.26 29.77
C SER A 292 4.72 42.37 30.62
N ASN A 293 5.41 42.81 31.68
CA ASN A 293 4.93 43.83 32.62
C ASN A 293 3.52 43.55 33.17
N ALA A 294 3.11 42.28 33.28
CA ALA A 294 1.79 41.88 33.74
C ALA A 294 1.57 42.24 35.21
N MET A 295 2.64 42.36 36.01
CA MET A 295 2.54 42.81 37.40
C MET A 295 2.14 44.29 37.53
N THR A 296 2.60 45.16 36.62
CA THR A 296 2.29 46.60 36.63
C THR A 296 1.09 46.96 35.75
N ASP A 297 0.88 46.23 34.65
CA ASP A 297 -0.28 46.35 33.77
C ASP A 297 -1.14 45.06 33.80
N PRO A 298 -2.27 45.07 34.52
CA PRO A 298 -3.24 43.97 34.56
C PRO A 298 -3.78 43.53 33.19
N ASN A 299 -3.69 44.42 32.19
CA ASN A 299 -4.23 44.27 30.85
C ASN A 299 -3.14 44.07 29.80
N SER A 300 -1.92 43.72 30.24
CA SER A 300 -0.82 43.43 29.33
C SER A 300 -1.22 42.34 28.32
N GLU A 301 -0.69 42.47 27.10
CA GLU A 301 -1.04 41.59 25.99
C GLU A 301 -0.78 40.11 26.34
N PHE A 302 0.37 39.83 26.96
CA PHE A 302 0.73 38.50 27.45
C PHE A 302 -0.28 37.94 28.46
N ARG A 303 -0.77 38.75 29.40
CA ARG A 303 -1.75 38.31 30.40
C ARG A 303 -3.08 37.97 29.75
N LYS A 304 -3.54 38.77 28.78
CA LYS A 304 -4.77 38.51 28.01
C LYS A 304 -4.68 37.21 27.21
N ILE A 305 -3.56 36.99 26.52
CA ILE A 305 -3.32 35.76 25.74
C ILE A 305 -3.27 34.52 26.65
N LEU A 306 -2.54 34.58 27.77
CA LEU A 306 -2.49 33.47 28.72
C LEU A 306 -3.86 33.16 29.36
N ARG A 307 -4.68 34.18 29.70
CA ARG A 307 -6.06 33.94 30.14
C ARG A 307 -6.85 33.16 29.09
N ARG A 308 -6.77 33.59 27.83
CA ARG A 308 -7.50 32.95 26.71
C ARG A 308 -7.11 31.49 26.46
N ILE A 309 -5.91 31.07 26.87
CA ILE A 309 -5.49 29.65 26.81
C ILE A 309 -6.25 28.79 27.84
N PHE A 310 -6.58 29.34 29.00
CA PHE A 310 -7.17 28.60 30.13
C PHE A 310 -8.67 28.92 30.37
N GLU A 311 -9.18 30.04 29.87
CA GLU A 311 -10.59 30.39 29.89
C GLU A 311 -11.28 29.65 28.75
N LEU A 312 -11.80 28.47 29.07
CA LEU A 312 -12.59 27.68 28.14
C LEU A 312 -13.96 28.34 27.96
N ASP A 313 -14.16 29.01 26.82
CA ASP A 313 -15.51 29.36 26.40
C ASP A 313 -16.31 28.10 26.06
N VAL A 314 -17.63 28.22 25.97
CA VAL A 314 -18.52 27.08 25.69
C VAL A 314 -18.13 26.39 24.38
N ILE A 315 -17.69 27.16 23.38
CA ILE A 315 -17.26 26.65 22.08
C ILE A 315 -15.97 25.82 22.21
N SER A 316 -14.96 26.31 22.93
CA SER A 316 -13.70 25.58 23.17
C SER A 316 -13.93 24.34 24.04
N SER A 317 -14.86 24.44 25.01
CA SER A 317 -15.28 23.28 25.83
C SER A 317 -15.94 22.21 24.97
N ILE A 318 -16.83 22.58 24.05
CA ILE A 318 -17.45 21.65 23.09
C ILE A 318 -16.39 21.05 22.16
N LYS A 319 -15.49 21.87 21.60
CA LYS A 319 -14.40 21.37 20.74
C LYS A 319 -13.49 20.39 21.49
N MET A 320 -13.18 20.67 22.75
CA MET A 320 -12.36 19.80 23.60
C MET A 320 -13.08 18.50 23.96
N ALA A 321 -14.38 18.57 24.29
CA ALA A 321 -15.22 17.39 24.52
C ALA A 321 -15.33 16.54 23.24
N LEU A 322 -15.55 17.15 22.08
CA LEU A 322 -15.55 16.47 20.79
C LEU A 322 -14.19 15.83 20.50
N ALA A 323 -13.08 16.52 20.75
CA ALA A 323 -11.75 15.95 20.57
C ALA A 323 -11.46 14.77 21.49
N PHE A 324 -12.04 14.76 22.69
CA PHE A 324 -11.84 13.72 23.68
C PHE A 324 -12.75 12.50 23.45
N PHE A 325 -14.05 12.73 23.25
CA PHE A 325 -15.06 11.68 23.16
C PHE A 325 -15.39 11.24 21.73
N VAL A 326 -15.28 12.14 20.75
CA VAL A 326 -15.64 11.88 19.35
C VAL A 326 -14.62 12.47 18.37
N PRO A 327 -13.33 12.04 18.44
CA PRO A 327 -12.24 12.64 17.67
C PRO A 327 -12.47 12.61 16.15
N SER A 328 -13.29 11.66 15.66
CA SER A 328 -13.68 11.59 14.25
C SER A 328 -14.39 12.86 13.76
N ILE A 329 -15.24 13.50 14.58
CA ILE A 329 -15.91 14.76 14.20
C ILE A 329 -14.88 15.88 14.03
N VAL A 330 -13.93 15.99 14.97
CA VAL A 330 -12.86 17.00 14.90
C VAL A 330 -11.99 16.81 13.66
N GLN A 331 -11.71 15.57 13.29
CA GLN A 331 -10.95 15.23 12.07
C GLN A 331 -11.74 15.56 10.80
N THR A 332 -13.00 15.14 10.71
CA THR A 332 -13.85 15.35 9.53
C THR A 332 -14.10 16.83 9.27
N PHE A 333 -14.40 17.60 10.32
CA PHE A 333 -14.69 19.04 10.20
C PHE A 333 -13.47 19.93 10.36
N LYS A 334 -12.27 19.36 10.56
CA LYS A 334 -11.00 20.08 10.71
C LYS A 334 -11.10 21.20 11.76
N LEU A 335 -11.62 20.87 12.95
CA LEU A 335 -11.79 21.85 14.03
C LEU A 335 -10.43 22.14 14.71
N LYS A 336 -10.05 23.43 14.77
CA LYS A 336 -8.87 23.89 15.52
C LYS A 336 -9.18 23.94 17.02
N LEU A 337 -8.30 23.37 17.84
CA LEU A 337 -8.43 23.35 19.31
C LEU A 337 -7.82 24.61 19.93
N LEU A 338 -6.68 25.06 19.41
CA LEU A 338 -6.09 26.32 19.80
C LEU A 338 -6.71 27.48 19.03
N ASP A 339 -6.94 28.58 19.76
CA ASP A 339 -7.40 29.84 19.21
C ASP A 339 -6.34 30.47 18.28
N GLU A 340 -6.77 30.98 17.12
CA GLU A 340 -5.85 31.52 16.10
C GLU A 340 -5.13 32.79 16.56
N THR A 341 -5.77 33.61 17.40
CA THR A 341 -5.14 34.80 17.98
C THR A 341 -3.99 34.38 18.88
N VAL A 342 -4.20 33.35 19.70
CA VAL A 342 -3.15 32.78 20.56
C VAL A 342 -2.00 32.20 19.72
N ALA A 343 -2.33 31.40 18.70
CA ALA A 343 -1.33 30.77 17.84
C ALA A 343 -0.46 31.80 17.11
N THR A 344 -1.08 32.87 16.60
CA THR A 344 -0.40 33.96 15.90
C THR A 344 0.53 34.73 16.84
N PHE A 345 0.03 35.08 18.04
CA PHE A 345 0.82 35.76 19.05
C PHE A 345 2.06 34.96 19.45
N VAL A 346 1.89 33.70 19.85
CA VAL A 346 3.00 32.81 20.26
C VAL A 346 4.06 32.69 19.16
N ARG A 347 3.61 32.49 17.91
CA ARG A 347 4.51 32.34 16.77
C ARG A 347 5.29 33.62 16.53
N LYS A 348 4.61 34.77 16.49
CA LYS A 348 5.23 36.08 16.27
C LYS A 348 6.23 36.42 17.36
N THR A 349 5.82 36.35 18.64
CA THR A 349 6.69 36.74 19.75
C THR A 349 7.94 35.88 19.84
N LEU A 350 7.85 34.58 19.57
CA LEU A 350 9.02 33.70 19.58
C LEU A 350 9.97 34.02 18.43
N TRP A 351 9.47 34.14 17.20
CA TRP A 351 10.34 34.38 16.03
C TRP A 351 10.93 35.79 16.02
N ASP A 352 10.15 36.82 16.34
CA ASP A 352 10.66 38.19 16.45
C ASP A 352 11.83 38.26 17.46
N ASN A 353 11.72 37.54 18.59
CA ASN A 353 12.78 37.48 19.59
C ASN A 353 14.01 36.70 19.10
N VAL A 354 13.81 35.51 18.52
CA VAL A 354 14.91 34.70 17.97
C VAL A 354 15.67 35.47 16.88
N GLU A 355 14.97 36.05 15.91
CA GLU A 355 15.57 36.83 14.83
C GLU A 355 16.34 38.04 15.35
N TYR A 356 15.75 38.78 16.30
CA TYR A 356 16.41 39.91 16.94
C TYR A 356 17.69 39.48 17.66
N ARG A 357 17.68 38.36 18.40
CA ARG A 357 18.86 37.86 19.12
C ARG A 357 19.95 37.37 18.19
N GLU A 358 19.61 36.63 17.15
CA GLU A 358 20.58 36.14 16.18
C GLU A 358 21.27 37.28 15.44
N LYS A 359 20.52 38.31 15.05
CA LYS A 359 21.07 39.50 14.40
C LYS A 359 22.04 40.28 15.29
N ASN A 360 21.81 40.29 16.60
CA ASN A 360 22.57 41.12 17.56
C ASN A 360 23.53 40.31 18.46
N GLY A 361 23.62 38.99 18.30
CA GLY A 361 24.50 38.12 19.11
C GLY A 361 24.16 38.08 20.60
N ILE A 362 22.87 38.18 20.96
CA ILE A 362 22.42 38.29 22.36
C ILE A 362 22.22 36.90 22.97
N VAL A 363 22.79 36.68 24.16
CA VAL A 363 22.57 35.49 25.01
C VAL A 363 22.01 35.93 26.36
N ARG A 364 20.89 35.37 26.78
CA ARG A 364 20.16 35.70 28.01
C ARG A 364 20.10 34.52 29.02
N HIS A 365 20.55 33.34 28.61
CA HIS A 365 20.47 32.09 29.37
C HIS A 365 19.03 31.71 29.76
N ASP A 366 18.06 32.03 28.90
CA ASP A 366 16.66 31.64 29.06
C ASP A 366 16.31 30.43 28.18
N PHE A 367 15.04 30.02 28.19
CA PHE A 367 14.60 28.85 27.44
C PHE A 367 14.72 29.02 25.93
N VAL A 368 14.60 30.25 25.40
CA VAL A 368 14.73 30.53 23.97
C VAL A 368 16.15 30.22 23.51
N ASP A 369 17.16 30.55 24.30
CA ASP A 369 18.56 30.21 23.97
C ASP A 369 18.78 28.69 23.91
N LEU A 370 18.13 27.92 24.80
CA LEU A 370 18.19 26.46 24.77
C LEU A 370 17.49 25.87 23.53
N LEU A 371 16.38 26.47 23.10
CA LEU A 371 15.70 26.09 21.86
C LEU A 371 16.53 26.43 20.62
N MET A 372 17.20 27.59 20.61
CA MET A 372 18.13 27.98 19.54
C MET A 372 19.32 27.02 19.45
N GLN A 373 19.88 26.60 20.59
CA GLN A 373 20.91 25.54 20.62
C GLN A 373 20.38 24.24 20.01
N LEU A 374 19.23 23.74 20.48
CA LEU A 374 18.62 22.52 19.91
C LEU A 374 18.36 22.61 18.40
N ARG A 375 17.98 23.79 17.90
CA ARG A 375 17.77 24.02 16.47
C ARG A 375 19.09 23.97 15.68
N ASN A 376 20.15 24.59 16.22
CA ASN A 376 21.40 24.81 15.49
C ASN A 376 22.34 23.59 15.59
N SER A 377 22.47 22.97 16.76
CA SER A 377 23.37 21.82 17.01
C SER A 377 22.65 20.48 17.10
N GLY A 378 21.31 20.46 17.18
CA GLY A 378 20.53 19.22 17.33
C GLY A 378 20.49 18.66 18.75
N GLU A 379 21.32 19.20 19.65
CA GLU A 379 21.49 18.82 21.07
C GLU A 379 21.72 20.07 21.93
N VAL A 380 21.38 19.99 23.23
CA VAL A 380 21.76 21.00 24.23
C VAL A 380 23.09 20.58 24.85
N ILE A 381 24.11 21.43 24.76
CA ILE A 381 25.43 21.15 25.32
C ILE A 381 25.33 21.21 26.85
N ASP A 382 25.74 20.13 27.52
CA ASP A 382 25.84 20.07 28.97
C ASP A 382 27.18 20.70 29.37
N ASP A 383 27.13 21.80 30.13
CA ASP A 383 28.35 22.45 30.61
C ASP A 383 28.90 21.59 31.76
N LYS A 384 29.67 20.55 31.43
CA LYS A 384 30.43 19.79 32.42
C LYS A 384 31.63 20.62 32.87
N GLU A 385 31.40 21.65 33.67
CA GLU A 385 32.47 22.32 34.42
C GLU A 385 31.94 22.93 35.73
N ASN A 386 32.59 22.51 36.82
CA ASN A 386 32.52 22.98 38.21
C ASN A 386 31.25 22.67 39.03
N ASP A 387 31.03 21.39 39.32
CA ASP A 387 30.21 20.93 40.47
C ASP A 387 31.09 20.66 41.73
N HIS A 388 32.29 21.26 41.79
CA HIS A 388 33.26 21.02 42.86
C HIS A 388 33.16 21.98 44.07
N ASP A 389 32.35 23.04 43.98
CA ASP A 389 32.23 24.06 45.05
C ASP A 389 30.87 24.07 45.80
N ILE A 390 29.98 23.09 45.59
CA ILE A 390 28.60 23.14 46.14
C ILE A 390 28.32 22.02 47.17
N LYS A 391 29.34 21.31 47.67
CA LYS A 391 29.16 20.30 48.74
C LYS A 391 29.36 20.81 50.18
N GLU A 392 29.78 22.05 50.39
CA GLU A 392 30.08 22.54 51.75
C GLU A 392 28.99 23.35 52.46
N ASN A 393 27.88 23.72 51.79
CA ASN A 393 26.85 24.58 52.42
C ASN A 393 25.46 23.95 52.59
N TYR A 394 25.32 22.63 52.46
CA TYR A 394 24.04 21.91 52.71
C TYR A 394 24.14 20.78 53.75
N SER A 395 25.18 20.76 54.58
CA SER A 395 25.37 19.76 55.65
C SER A 395 24.86 20.20 57.04
N LEU A 396 24.11 21.31 57.15
CA LEU A 396 23.51 21.73 58.42
C LEU A 396 21.99 21.88 58.25
N THR A 397 21.28 20.76 58.25
CA THR A 397 19.91 20.55 58.78
C THR A 397 19.34 19.28 58.15
N ASN A 398 19.45 18.15 58.86
CA ASN A 398 18.49 17.04 58.91
C ASN A 398 19.19 15.77 59.41
N GLU A 399 19.62 15.78 60.67
CA GLU A 399 19.59 14.57 61.48
C GLU A 399 18.25 14.55 62.24
N ASN A 400 17.72 13.34 62.40
CA ASN A 400 16.45 12.98 63.05
C ASN A 400 15.20 13.06 62.16
N ASN A 401 14.96 11.99 61.40
CA ASN A 401 13.73 11.18 61.54
C ASN A 401 13.77 9.93 60.66
N LYS A 402 14.32 8.83 61.20
CA LYS A 402 14.03 7.47 60.72
C LYS A 402 12.79 6.97 61.47
N VAL A 403 11.62 7.09 60.84
CA VAL A 403 10.44 6.31 61.26
C VAL A 403 10.27 5.16 60.27
N LYS A 404 10.54 3.94 60.76
CA LYS A 404 10.11 2.70 60.11
C LYS A 404 8.59 2.59 60.27
N SER A 405 7.86 2.39 59.18
CA SER A 405 6.50 1.86 59.24
C SER A 405 6.45 0.50 58.55
N GLU A 406 6.16 -0.51 59.37
CA GLU A 406 5.88 -1.88 58.97
C GLU A 406 4.56 -1.93 58.19
N ARG A 407 4.56 -2.56 57.01
CA ARG A 407 3.33 -2.84 56.26
C ARG A 407 2.75 -4.18 56.70
N ASN A 408 1.61 -4.08 57.39
CA ASN A 408 0.70 -5.19 57.64
C ASN A 408 0.29 -5.87 56.33
N LYS A 409 0.56 -7.17 56.24
CA LYS A 409 -0.11 -8.10 55.33
C LYS A 409 -1.48 -8.40 55.94
N ASN A 410 -2.56 -8.00 55.27
CA ASN A 410 -3.80 -8.77 55.16
C ASN A 410 -4.85 -7.98 54.37
N SER A 411 -5.13 -8.43 53.16
CA SER A 411 -6.48 -8.43 52.60
C SER A 411 -6.53 -9.45 51.46
N LYS A 412 -7.25 -10.54 51.72
CA LYS A 412 -7.66 -11.54 50.73
C LYS A 412 -8.93 -11.04 50.04
N ASN A 413 -9.09 -11.51 48.80
CA ASN A 413 -10.33 -11.62 48.03
C ASN A 413 -10.91 -10.30 47.50
N GLY A 414 -10.40 -9.86 46.35
CA GLY A 414 -11.19 -9.10 45.38
C GLY A 414 -11.56 -10.05 44.24
N GLU A 415 -12.87 -10.26 44.05
CA GLU A 415 -13.43 -10.96 42.91
C GLU A 415 -12.85 -10.40 41.61
N ILE A 416 -12.38 -11.30 40.74
CA ILE A 416 -12.00 -10.94 39.37
C ILE A 416 -13.30 -10.61 38.66
N ALA A 417 -13.64 -9.32 38.60
CA ALA A 417 -14.68 -8.84 37.72
C ALA A 417 -14.35 -9.32 36.30
N GLN A 418 -15.26 -10.09 35.70
CA GLN A 418 -15.17 -10.48 34.30
C GLN A 418 -14.94 -9.24 33.45
N ILE A 419 -13.72 -9.11 32.92
CA ILE A 419 -13.39 -8.08 31.94
C ILE A 419 -14.13 -8.47 30.67
N ASN A 420 -15.25 -7.80 30.41
CA ASN A 420 -15.93 -7.83 29.12
C ASN A 420 -14.87 -7.55 28.04
N THR A 421 -14.58 -8.58 27.23
CA THR A 421 -13.83 -8.45 25.98
C THR A 421 -14.51 -7.38 25.12
N PRO A 422 -13.77 -6.42 24.54
CA PRO A 422 -14.33 -5.51 23.55
C PRO A 422 -15.04 -6.34 22.47
N ASP A 423 -16.28 -5.98 22.15
CA ASP A 423 -17.00 -6.59 21.05
C ASP A 423 -16.36 -6.11 19.75
N PHE A 424 -15.57 -6.98 19.10
CA PHE A 424 -14.93 -6.72 17.81
C PHE A 424 -15.91 -6.94 16.64
N SER A 425 -17.24 -6.90 16.88
CA SER A 425 -18.28 -7.24 15.91
C SER A 425 -18.36 -6.37 14.65
N LYS A 426 -17.63 -5.24 14.58
CA LYS A 426 -17.66 -4.38 13.41
C LYS A 426 -16.93 -5.05 12.23
N PRO A 427 -17.58 -5.24 11.07
CA PRO A 427 -16.93 -5.80 9.91
C PRO A 427 -15.89 -4.84 9.33
N ILE A 428 -14.74 -5.39 8.97
CA ILE A 428 -13.71 -4.77 8.15
C ILE A 428 -14.02 -5.09 6.69
N LEU A 429 -14.01 -4.05 5.85
CA LEU A 429 -14.20 -4.13 4.40
C LEU A 429 -12.89 -4.59 3.75
N VAL A 430 -12.68 -5.91 3.66
CA VAL A 430 -11.37 -6.48 3.35
C VAL A 430 -10.87 -6.11 1.96
N LYS A 431 -11.74 -6.06 0.96
CA LYS A 431 -11.33 -5.68 -0.41
C LYS A 431 -10.71 -4.29 -0.43
N GLU A 432 -11.38 -3.30 0.16
CA GLU A 432 -10.89 -1.92 0.20
C GLU A 432 -9.64 -1.81 1.08
N THR A 433 -9.60 -2.48 2.23
CA THR A 433 -8.44 -2.47 3.12
C THR A 433 -7.21 -3.08 2.43
N MET A 434 -7.34 -4.22 1.76
CA MET A 434 -6.25 -4.84 1.01
C MET A 434 -5.83 -4.00 -0.20
N ALA A 435 -6.75 -3.33 -0.89
CA ALA A 435 -6.43 -2.38 -1.95
C ALA A 435 -5.60 -1.19 -1.41
N ARG A 436 -5.96 -0.64 -0.25
CA ARG A 436 -5.20 0.46 0.37
C ARG A 436 -3.80 0.00 0.80
N PHE A 437 -3.68 -1.21 1.33
CA PHE A 437 -2.39 -1.83 1.65
C PHE A 437 -1.51 -2.00 0.42
N THR A 438 -2.00 -2.64 -0.65
CA THR A 438 -1.20 -2.83 -1.87
C THR A 438 -0.89 -1.51 -2.57
N THR A 439 -1.76 -0.51 -2.47
CA THR A 439 -1.45 0.85 -2.95
C THR A 439 -0.23 1.43 -2.26
N ASP A 440 -0.16 1.35 -0.93
CA ASP A 440 0.98 1.85 -0.16
C ASP A 440 2.28 1.06 -0.44
N VAL A 441 2.19 -0.27 -0.60
CA VAL A 441 3.32 -1.11 -1.01
C VAL A 441 3.86 -0.69 -2.38
N ILE A 442 2.98 -0.54 -3.37
CA ILE A 442 3.37 -0.18 -4.74
C ILE A 442 3.87 1.26 -4.84
N ALA A 443 3.24 2.21 -4.17
CA ALA A 443 3.73 3.59 -4.11
C ALA A 443 5.14 3.64 -3.50
N SER A 444 5.39 2.85 -2.44
CA SER A 444 6.68 2.82 -1.78
C SER A 444 7.76 2.10 -2.60
N CYS A 445 7.46 0.93 -3.17
CA CYS A 445 8.44 0.10 -3.88
C CYS A 445 8.61 0.47 -5.37
N ALA A 446 7.52 0.78 -6.08
CA ALA A 446 7.57 1.06 -7.53
C ALA A 446 7.80 2.54 -7.86
N PHE A 447 7.27 3.43 -7.03
CA PHE A 447 7.39 4.88 -7.23
C PHE A 447 8.29 5.55 -6.21
N GLY A 448 8.65 4.87 -5.12
CA GLY A 448 9.53 5.48 -4.13
C GLY A 448 8.92 6.66 -3.39
N VAL A 449 7.60 6.67 -3.18
CA VAL A 449 6.85 7.75 -2.52
C VAL A 449 5.88 7.21 -1.47
N LYS A 450 5.40 8.08 -0.58
CA LYS A 450 4.37 7.72 0.41
C LYS A 450 2.99 8.12 -0.11
N SER A 451 2.13 7.15 -0.45
CA SER A 451 0.74 7.41 -0.85
C SER A 451 -0.19 7.66 0.32
N ASN A 452 0.10 7.11 1.51
CA ASN A 452 -0.74 7.19 2.70
C ASN A 452 -2.18 6.68 2.47
N ALA A 453 -2.41 5.82 1.49
CA ALA A 453 -3.72 5.26 1.15
C ALA A 453 -4.34 4.52 2.35
N MET A 454 -3.52 3.84 3.16
CA MET A 454 -3.98 3.17 4.38
C MET A 454 -4.50 4.13 5.46
N THR A 455 -4.14 5.41 5.44
CA THR A 455 -4.64 6.43 6.40
C THR A 455 -5.65 7.39 5.77
N ASP A 456 -5.55 7.62 4.46
CA ASP A 456 -6.45 8.46 3.68
C ASP A 456 -7.01 7.63 2.50
N PRO A 457 -8.25 7.13 2.60
CA PRO A 457 -8.89 6.40 1.50
C PRO A 457 -9.01 7.21 0.20
N ASN A 458 -8.91 8.54 0.27
CA ASN A 458 -9.01 9.45 -0.86
C ASN A 458 -7.65 9.99 -1.30
N SER A 459 -6.56 9.31 -0.94
CA SER A 459 -5.23 9.68 -1.44
C SER A 459 -5.20 9.70 -2.97
N GLU A 460 -4.41 10.61 -3.54
CA GLU A 460 -4.34 10.79 -4.99
C GLU A 460 -3.93 9.49 -5.71
N PHE A 461 -2.97 8.74 -5.14
CA PHE A 461 -2.59 7.42 -5.63
C PHE A 461 -3.76 6.44 -5.69
N ARG A 462 -4.61 6.40 -4.65
CA ARG A 462 -5.77 5.50 -4.61
C ARG A 462 -6.81 5.88 -5.68
N LYS A 463 -7.09 7.17 -5.87
CA LYS A 463 -8.02 7.67 -6.91
C LYS A 463 -7.52 7.32 -8.32
N ILE A 464 -6.23 7.53 -8.59
CA ILE A 464 -5.63 7.22 -9.88
C ILE A 464 -5.71 5.71 -10.16
N LEU A 465 -5.42 4.87 -9.16
CA LEU A 465 -5.52 3.41 -9.29
C LEU A 465 -6.95 2.94 -9.57
N ARG A 466 -7.98 3.51 -8.91
CA ARG A 466 -9.39 3.17 -9.21
C ARG A 466 -9.72 3.43 -10.68
N ARG A 467 -9.29 4.57 -11.23
CA ARG A 467 -9.53 4.93 -12.64
C ARG A 467 -8.89 3.98 -13.66
N ILE A 468 -7.84 3.25 -13.30
CA ILE A 468 -7.19 2.28 -14.20
C ILE A 468 -8.05 1.02 -14.36
N PHE A 469 -8.79 0.61 -13.32
CA PHE A 469 -9.48 -0.68 -13.27
C PHE A 469 -11.01 -0.59 -13.30
N GLU A 470 -11.60 0.57 -13.00
CA GLU A 470 -13.03 0.83 -13.15
C GLU A 470 -13.36 1.17 -14.62
N LEU A 471 -13.48 0.14 -15.46
CA LEU A 471 -13.80 0.29 -16.87
C LEU A 471 -15.30 0.55 -17.07
N ASP A 472 -15.63 1.73 -17.57
CA ASP A 472 -16.96 1.98 -18.10
C ASP A 472 -17.20 1.21 -19.43
N VAL A 473 -18.44 1.24 -19.92
CA VAL A 473 -18.83 0.53 -21.15
C VAL A 473 -18.01 1.04 -22.34
N ILE A 474 -17.70 2.34 -22.41
CA ILE A 474 -16.92 2.94 -23.50
C ILE A 474 -15.49 2.41 -23.48
N SER A 475 -14.84 2.37 -22.31
CA SER A 475 -13.49 1.83 -22.14
C SER A 475 -13.45 0.34 -22.44
N SER A 476 -14.51 -0.40 -22.07
CA SER A 476 -14.66 -1.82 -22.41
C SER A 476 -14.76 -2.04 -23.93
N ILE A 477 -15.51 -1.19 -24.64
CA ILE A 477 -15.58 -1.20 -26.11
C ILE A 477 -14.21 -0.89 -26.72
N LYS A 478 -13.51 0.15 -26.25
CA LYS A 478 -12.17 0.49 -26.72
C LYS A 478 -11.18 -0.66 -26.50
N MET A 479 -11.25 -1.33 -25.35
CA MET A 479 -10.41 -2.48 -25.04
C MET A 479 -10.73 -3.68 -25.95
N ALA A 480 -12.01 -3.97 -26.18
CA ALA A 480 -12.43 -5.01 -27.11
C ALA A 480 -11.96 -4.71 -28.54
N LEU A 481 -12.04 -3.46 -28.99
CA LEU A 481 -11.50 -3.02 -30.28
C LEU A 481 -9.98 -3.17 -30.32
N ALA A 482 -9.24 -2.78 -29.28
CA ALA A 482 -7.79 -2.90 -29.24
C ALA A 482 -7.30 -4.35 -29.21
N PHE A 483 -8.12 -5.26 -28.70
CA PHE A 483 -7.81 -6.68 -28.62
C PHE A 483 -8.19 -7.42 -29.91
N PHE A 484 -9.38 -7.17 -30.45
CA PHE A 484 -9.94 -7.95 -31.56
C PHE A 484 -9.91 -7.23 -32.91
N VAL A 485 -9.98 -5.90 -32.94
CA VAL A 485 -9.94 -5.13 -34.18
C VAL A 485 -8.91 -3.98 -34.10
N PRO A 486 -7.60 -4.29 -33.96
CA PRO A 486 -6.57 -3.26 -33.76
C PRO A 486 -6.52 -2.20 -34.87
N SER A 487 -6.91 -2.57 -36.10
CA SER A 487 -6.97 -1.65 -37.24
C SER A 487 -7.87 -0.45 -36.97
N ILE A 488 -9.02 -0.61 -36.31
CA ILE A 488 -9.91 0.50 -35.93
C ILE A 488 -9.21 1.42 -34.93
N VAL A 489 -8.57 0.86 -33.91
CA VAL A 489 -7.83 1.63 -32.90
C VAL A 489 -6.68 2.42 -33.53
N GLN A 490 -5.99 1.83 -34.50
CA GLN A 490 -4.91 2.48 -35.26
C GLN A 490 -5.44 3.59 -36.17
N THR A 491 -6.49 3.33 -36.95
CA THR A 491 -7.08 4.30 -37.89
C THR A 491 -7.66 5.51 -37.16
N PHE A 492 -8.42 5.27 -36.08
CA PHE A 492 -9.06 6.35 -35.31
C PHE A 492 -8.21 6.87 -34.16
N LYS A 493 -6.98 6.36 -33.99
CA LYS A 493 -6.04 6.78 -32.93
C LYS A 493 -6.72 6.80 -31.55
N LEU A 494 -7.42 5.71 -31.21
CA LEU A 494 -8.15 5.62 -29.96
C LEU A 494 -7.19 5.39 -28.80
N LYS A 495 -7.27 6.26 -27.78
CA LYS A 495 -6.48 6.14 -26.56
C LYS A 495 -7.16 5.20 -25.55
N LEU A 496 -6.41 4.26 -24.98
CA LEU A 496 -6.90 3.31 -23.97
C LEU A 496 -6.71 3.85 -22.55
N LEU A 497 -5.55 4.46 -22.28
CA LEU A 497 -5.21 5.04 -21.00
C LEU A 497 -5.70 6.49 -20.86
N ASP A 498 -6.33 6.78 -19.74
CA ASP A 498 -6.75 8.13 -19.36
C ASP A 498 -5.56 9.11 -19.27
N GLU A 499 -5.71 10.33 -19.79
CA GLU A 499 -4.62 11.33 -19.78
C GLU A 499 -4.28 11.83 -18.37
N THR A 500 -5.26 11.89 -17.47
CA THR A 500 -5.02 12.25 -16.07
C THR A 500 -4.10 11.23 -15.42
N VAL A 501 -4.35 9.94 -15.67
CA VAL A 501 -3.51 8.84 -15.17
C VAL A 501 -2.10 8.95 -15.75
N ALA A 502 -1.98 9.12 -17.07
CA ALA A 502 -0.68 9.20 -17.72
C ALA A 502 0.14 10.41 -17.24
N THR A 503 -0.50 11.57 -17.07
CA THR A 503 0.13 12.80 -16.56
C THR A 503 0.59 12.62 -15.11
N PHE A 504 -0.27 12.04 -14.27
CA PHE A 504 0.07 11.77 -12.87
C PHE A 504 1.29 10.86 -12.74
N VAL A 505 1.32 9.75 -13.50
CA VAL A 505 2.42 8.77 -13.45
C VAL A 505 3.73 9.39 -13.92
N ARG A 506 3.71 10.15 -15.02
CA ARG A 506 4.90 10.88 -15.51
C ARG A 506 5.42 11.85 -14.45
N LYS A 507 4.56 12.75 -13.97
CA LYS A 507 4.93 13.78 -13.00
C LYS A 507 5.47 13.16 -11.72
N THR A 508 4.77 12.20 -11.14
CA THR A 508 5.17 11.58 -9.87
C THR A 508 6.50 10.86 -9.97
N LEU A 509 6.75 10.17 -11.09
CA LEU A 509 8.00 9.46 -11.29
C LEU A 509 9.16 10.43 -11.53
N TRP A 510 9.00 11.41 -12.43
CA TRP A 510 10.07 12.37 -12.74
C TRP A 510 10.39 13.29 -11.58
N ASP A 511 9.39 13.83 -10.87
CA ASP A 511 9.60 14.63 -9.66
C ASP A 511 10.46 13.86 -8.63
N ASN A 512 10.23 12.55 -8.49
CA ASN A 512 11.02 11.73 -7.56
C ASN A 512 12.44 11.45 -8.07
N VAL A 513 12.58 11.06 -9.34
CA VAL A 513 13.88 10.78 -9.95
C VAL A 513 14.78 12.02 -9.89
N GLU A 514 14.28 13.19 -10.31
CA GLU A 514 15.02 14.45 -10.27
C GLU A 514 15.42 14.84 -8.84
N TYR A 515 14.50 14.68 -7.88
CA TYR A 515 14.80 14.92 -6.47
C TYR A 515 15.91 14.01 -5.95
N ARG A 516 15.90 12.71 -6.30
CA ARG A 516 16.92 11.77 -5.85
C ARG A 516 18.28 12.05 -6.47
N GLU A 517 18.33 12.32 -7.77
CA GLU A 517 19.57 12.63 -8.47
C GLU A 517 20.23 13.90 -7.91
N LYS A 518 19.42 14.94 -7.65
CA LYS A 518 19.91 16.19 -7.05
C LYS A 518 20.47 15.99 -5.64
N ASN A 519 19.94 15.05 -4.86
CA ASN A 519 20.28 14.89 -3.44
C ASN A 519 21.11 13.62 -3.13
N GLY A 520 21.47 12.82 -4.14
CA GLY A 520 22.24 11.58 -3.96
C GLY A 520 21.52 10.51 -3.12
N ILE A 521 20.19 10.41 -3.24
CA ILE A 521 19.37 9.50 -2.40
C ILE A 521 19.28 8.11 -3.02
N VAL A 522 19.53 7.08 -2.21
CA VAL A 522 19.32 5.66 -2.54
C VAL A 522 18.38 5.02 -1.52
N ARG A 523 17.32 4.34 -1.98
CA ARG A 523 16.30 3.67 -1.15
C ARG A 523 16.22 2.15 -1.37
N HIS A 524 16.95 1.62 -2.35
CA HIS A 524 16.90 0.23 -2.80
C HIS A 524 15.50 -0.22 -3.25
N ASP A 525 14.79 0.64 -3.96
CA ASP A 525 13.47 0.36 -4.54
C ASP A 525 13.55 0.18 -6.08
N PHE A 526 12.42 -0.03 -6.76
CA PHE A 526 12.44 -0.20 -8.22
C PHE A 526 12.85 1.07 -8.96
N VAL A 527 12.67 2.27 -8.38
CA VAL A 527 13.11 3.52 -9.02
C VAL A 527 14.63 3.53 -9.13
N ASP A 528 15.34 3.13 -8.09
CA ASP A 528 16.82 3.02 -8.13
C ASP A 528 17.28 2.00 -9.18
N LEU A 529 16.57 0.87 -9.32
CA LEU A 529 16.87 -0.15 -10.33
C LEU A 529 16.58 0.35 -11.75
N LEU A 530 15.50 1.10 -11.95
CA LEU A 530 15.18 1.72 -13.23
C LEU A 530 16.21 2.80 -13.59
N MET A 531 16.64 3.62 -12.62
CA MET A 531 17.70 4.61 -12.82
C MET A 531 19.04 3.95 -13.14
N GLN A 532 19.39 2.85 -12.47
CA GLN A 532 20.57 2.06 -12.80
C GLN A 532 20.50 1.54 -14.25
N LEU A 533 19.36 1.00 -14.65
CA LEU A 533 19.14 0.51 -16.01
C LEU A 533 19.23 1.63 -17.05
N ARG A 534 18.69 2.82 -16.75
CA ARG A 534 18.79 4.02 -17.60
C ARG A 534 20.25 4.44 -17.78
N ASN A 535 21.00 4.54 -16.68
CA ASN A 535 22.32 5.15 -16.69
C ASN A 535 23.42 4.20 -17.20
N SER A 536 23.31 2.90 -16.91
CA SER A 536 24.35 1.91 -17.26
C SER A 536 23.94 0.90 -18.33
N GLY A 537 22.67 0.91 -18.75
CA GLY A 537 22.14 -0.03 -19.74
C GLY A 537 21.83 -1.43 -19.20
N GLU A 538 22.28 -1.75 -17.99
CA GLU A 538 22.07 -3.02 -17.29
C GLU A 538 21.78 -2.81 -15.80
N VAL A 539 21.32 -3.86 -15.13
CA VAL A 539 21.14 -3.88 -13.67
C VAL A 539 22.17 -4.86 -13.12
N ILE A 540 23.11 -4.37 -12.31
CA ILE A 540 24.20 -5.20 -11.77
C ILE A 540 23.60 -6.24 -10.82
N ASP A 541 23.77 -7.51 -11.19
CA ASP A 541 23.40 -8.64 -10.34
C ASP A 541 24.49 -8.86 -9.29
N ASP A 542 24.10 -8.79 -8.02
CA ASP A 542 25.02 -9.02 -6.92
C ASP A 542 25.25 -10.54 -6.86
N LYS A 543 26.35 -11.03 -7.44
CA LYS A 543 26.75 -12.45 -7.40
C LYS A 543 27.10 -12.88 -5.96
N GLU A 544 26.11 -13.02 -5.09
CA GLU A 544 26.25 -13.69 -3.79
C GLU A 544 25.38 -14.95 -3.74
N ASN A 545 26.07 -16.10 -3.77
CA ASN A 545 25.65 -17.44 -3.38
C ASN A 545 24.20 -17.84 -3.70
N ASP A 546 23.95 -18.05 -5.00
CA ASP A 546 22.75 -18.73 -5.50
C ASP A 546 22.92 -20.27 -5.49
N HIS A 547 23.52 -20.82 -4.42
CA HIS A 547 23.78 -22.26 -4.31
C HIS A 547 22.54 -23.06 -3.84
N ASP A 548 21.51 -22.39 -3.31
CA ASP A 548 20.38 -23.03 -2.63
C ASP A 548 19.03 -22.92 -3.38
N ILE A 549 19.01 -22.48 -4.65
CA ILE A 549 17.75 -22.29 -5.43
C ILE A 549 17.44 -23.45 -6.40
N LYS A 550 18.32 -24.46 -6.52
CA LYS A 550 18.10 -25.56 -7.48
C LYS A 550 17.01 -26.57 -7.10
N GLU A 551 16.60 -26.66 -5.83
CA GLU A 551 15.71 -27.75 -5.41
C GLU A 551 14.20 -27.47 -5.52
N ASN A 552 13.74 -26.21 -5.49
CA ASN A 552 12.31 -25.89 -5.67
C ASN A 552 11.94 -25.33 -7.06
N TYR A 553 12.91 -25.26 -7.99
CA TYR A 553 12.70 -24.90 -9.40
C TYR A 553 12.71 -26.11 -10.37
N SER A 554 12.78 -27.34 -9.84
CA SER A 554 12.91 -28.57 -10.61
C SER A 554 11.62 -29.07 -11.27
N LEU A 555 10.43 -28.57 -10.89
CA LEU A 555 9.19 -28.90 -11.61
C LEU A 555 8.97 -28.07 -12.89
N THR A 556 9.74 -27.00 -13.12
CA THR A 556 9.55 -26.14 -14.30
C THR A 556 10.79 -25.90 -15.16
N ASN A 557 11.94 -26.54 -14.91
CA ASN A 557 13.10 -26.43 -15.81
C ASN A 557 14.09 -27.63 -15.76
N GLU A 558 13.85 -28.70 -16.52
CA GLU A 558 14.91 -29.64 -16.93
C GLU A 558 15.47 -29.40 -18.34
N ASN A 559 14.87 -28.54 -19.16
CA ASN A 559 15.40 -28.26 -20.51
C ASN A 559 16.58 -27.26 -20.54
N ASN A 560 17.01 -26.73 -19.39
CA ASN A 560 18.22 -25.92 -19.31
C ASN A 560 19.49 -26.72 -18.96
N LYS A 561 19.42 -28.05 -18.80
CA LYS A 561 20.62 -28.91 -18.79
C LYS A 561 21.26 -29.11 -20.18
N VAL A 562 20.63 -28.66 -21.27
CA VAL A 562 21.21 -28.68 -22.63
C VAL A 562 21.94 -27.37 -23.00
N LYS A 563 22.08 -26.41 -22.08
CA LYS A 563 22.76 -25.12 -22.35
C LYS A 563 23.90 -24.73 -21.39
N SER A 564 24.48 -25.68 -20.65
CA SER A 564 25.78 -25.46 -19.97
C SER A 564 26.97 -26.17 -20.63
N GLU A 565 26.76 -27.01 -21.64
CA GLU A 565 27.87 -27.71 -22.35
C GLU A 565 28.15 -27.17 -23.76
N ARG A 566 27.27 -26.35 -24.35
CA ARG A 566 27.57 -25.66 -25.63
C ARG A 566 28.48 -24.43 -25.49
N ASN A 567 28.80 -23.99 -24.28
CA ASN A 567 29.64 -22.81 -24.02
C ASN A 567 31.13 -23.11 -23.74
N LYS A 568 31.62 -24.33 -24.05
CA LYS A 568 33.06 -24.65 -23.96
C LYS A 568 33.76 -24.89 -25.30
N ASN A 569 33.04 -24.94 -26.43
CA ASN A 569 33.62 -25.16 -27.75
C ASN A 569 33.13 -24.16 -28.82
N SER A 570 33.21 -22.85 -28.52
CA SER A 570 33.20 -21.82 -29.56
C SER A 570 34.51 -21.04 -29.49
N LYS A 571 35.57 -21.63 -30.04
CA LYS A 571 36.69 -20.85 -30.57
C LYS A 571 36.14 -20.04 -31.74
N ASN A 572 36.30 -18.71 -31.66
CA ASN A 572 36.14 -17.75 -32.76
C ASN A 572 34.84 -17.90 -33.58
N GLY A 573 33.78 -17.25 -33.12
CA GLY A 573 32.56 -17.05 -33.90
C GLY A 573 31.85 -15.80 -33.40
N GLU A 574 31.84 -14.76 -34.22
CA GLU A 574 31.22 -13.46 -33.99
C GLU A 574 29.81 -13.60 -33.39
N ILE A 575 29.62 -13.11 -32.16
CA ILE A 575 28.29 -12.68 -31.75
C ILE A 575 28.05 -11.43 -32.59
N ALA A 576 27.29 -11.58 -33.68
CA ALA A 576 26.75 -10.43 -34.38
C ALA A 576 26.04 -9.57 -33.33
N GLN A 577 26.65 -8.43 -33.01
CA GLN A 577 25.98 -7.31 -32.39
C GLN A 577 24.79 -7.01 -33.31
N ILE A 578 23.61 -7.46 -32.93
CA ILE A 578 22.39 -6.97 -33.56
C ILE A 578 22.32 -5.51 -33.13
N ASN A 579 22.85 -4.63 -33.98
CA ASN A 579 22.66 -3.19 -33.92
C ASN A 579 21.16 -2.91 -34.07
N THR A 580 20.42 -3.01 -32.97
CA THR A 580 19.19 -2.24 -32.83
C THR A 580 19.60 -0.78 -32.72
N PRO A 581 19.04 0.14 -33.53
CA PRO A 581 19.33 1.57 -33.39
C PRO A 581 19.06 1.99 -31.93
N ASP A 582 20.04 2.66 -31.31
CA ASP A 582 20.07 3.17 -29.94
C ASP A 582 18.75 3.05 -29.14
N PHE A 583 18.52 1.89 -28.49
CA PHE A 583 17.46 1.80 -27.50
C PHE A 583 17.90 2.57 -26.25
N LYS A 584 17.59 3.87 -26.20
CA LYS A 584 17.76 4.71 -25.01
C LYS A 584 16.57 4.48 -24.07
N PHE A 585 16.86 3.98 -22.86
CA PHE A 585 15.86 3.73 -21.82
C PHE A 585 15.50 5.06 -21.11
N GLU A 586 14.89 5.98 -21.85
CA GLU A 586 14.56 7.35 -21.41
C GLU A 586 13.11 7.72 -21.75
N GLY A 587 12.65 8.87 -21.26
CA GLY A 587 11.30 9.39 -21.54
C GLY A 587 10.20 8.38 -21.20
N ASP A 588 9.25 8.19 -22.11
CA ASP A 588 8.13 7.28 -21.89
C ASP A 588 8.52 5.79 -21.86
N ASP A 589 9.69 5.38 -22.38
CA ASP A 589 10.16 3.99 -22.25
C ASP A 589 10.51 3.64 -20.80
N PHE A 590 11.06 4.63 -20.05
CA PHE A 590 11.32 4.55 -18.62
C PHE A 590 10.01 4.61 -17.82
N VAL A 591 9.16 5.62 -18.08
CA VAL A 591 7.90 5.82 -17.33
C VAL A 591 6.94 4.65 -17.51
N ALA A 592 6.88 4.05 -18.70
CA ALA A 592 6.00 2.92 -18.98
C ALA A 592 6.31 1.69 -18.11
N GLN A 593 7.57 1.50 -17.67
CA GLN A 593 7.90 0.38 -16.78
C GLN A 593 7.40 0.61 -15.35
N ALA A 594 7.50 1.84 -14.83
CA ALA A 594 6.90 2.18 -13.53
C ALA A 594 5.36 2.08 -13.59
N PHE A 595 4.75 2.51 -14.71
CA PHE A 595 3.32 2.36 -14.93
C PHE A 595 2.85 0.90 -14.87
N VAL A 596 3.54 -0.02 -15.54
CA VAL A 596 3.12 -1.44 -15.52
C VAL A 596 3.29 -2.06 -14.14
N PHE A 597 4.28 -1.63 -13.33
CA PHE A 597 4.38 -2.06 -11.94
C PHE A 597 3.21 -1.54 -11.09
N LEU A 598 2.76 -0.30 -11.35
CA LEU A 598 1.56 0.27 -10.74
C LEU A 598 0.32 -0.58 -11.02
N ALA A 599 0.04 -0.80 -12.31
CA ALA A 599 -1.16 -1.50 -12.75
C ALA A 599 -1.11 -2.98 -12.33
N ALA A 600 -0.03 -3.70 -12.64
CA ALA A 600 0.03 -5.14 -12.42
C ALA A 600 0.09 -5.52 -10.93
N GLY A 601 0.74 -4.71 -10.10
CA GLY A 601 1.01 -5.04 -8.69
C GLY A 601 -0.10 -4.68 -7.71
N PHE A 602 -1.02 -3.80 -8.10
CA PHE A 602 -2.09 -3.30 -7.23
C PHE A 602 -3.27 -4.28 -7.13
N GLU A 603 -4.05 -4.46 -8.19
CA GLU A 603 -5.35 -5.16 -8.16
C GLU A 603 -5.19 -6.68 -7.99
N THR A 604 -4.14 -7.25 -8.59
CA THR A 604 -3.90 -8.70 -8.54
C THR A 604 -3.61 -9.19 -7.12
N SER A 605 -2.79 -8.43 -6.38
CA SER A 605 -2.35 -8.83 -5.04
C SER A 605 -3.36 -8.46 -3.96
N SER A 606 -4.11 -7.36 -4.12
CA SER A 606 -5.21 -7.02 -3.21
C SER A 606 -6.32 -8.07 -3.30
N THR A 607 -6.69 -8.46 -4.51
CA THR A 607 -7.70 -9.49 -4.79
C THR A 607 -7.26 -10.86 -4.26
N THR A 608 -6.02 -11.27 -4.52
CA THR A 608 -5.48 -12.54 -3.99
C THR A 608 -5.51 -12.56 -2.46
N THR A 609 -5.07 -11.49 -1.80
CA THR A 609 -5.08 -11.42 -0.33
C THR A 609 -6.51 -11.41 0.23
N THR A 610 -7.43 -10.73 -0.47
CA THR A 610 -8.86 -10.68 -0.12
C THR A 610 -9.48 -12.08 -0.15
N PHE A 611 -9.25 -12.84 -1.23
CA PHE A 611 -9.76 -14.22 -1.33
C PHE A 611 -9.08 -15.19 -0.35
N ALA A 612 -7.79 -15.01 -0.05
CA ALA A 612 -7.13 -15.81 0.97
C ALA A 612 -7.79 -15.60 2.33
N LEU A 613 -8.05 -14.34 2.73
CA LEU A 613 -8.73 -14.02 3.99
C LEU A 613 -10.18 -14.54 4.00
N TYR A 614 -10.89 -14.46 2.87
CA TYR A 614 -12.22 -15.03 2.71
C TYR A 614 -12.26 -16.53 2.96
N GLU A 615 -11.38 -17.28 2.30
CA GLU A 615 -11.32 -18.73 2.47
C GLU A 615 -10.89 -19.13 3.88
N LEU A 616 -9.92 -18.41 4.46
CA LEU A 616 -9.52 -18.65 5.84
C LEU A 616 -10.65 -18.37 6.83
N ALA A 617 -11.49 -17.37 6.58
CA ALA A 617 -12.66 -17.07 7.41
C ALA A 617 -13.79 -18.11 7.28
N LEU A 618 -13.85 -18.82 6.14
CA LEU A 618 -14.77 -19.93 5.92
C LEU A 618 -14.24 -21.28 6.43
N ASN A 619 -12.92 -21.39 6.62
CA ASN A 619 -12.24 -22.62 7.02
C ASN A 619 -11.38 -22.41 8.29
N PRO A 620 -12.00 -22.32 9.49
CA PRO A 620 -11.29 -22.05 10.74
C PRO A 620 -10.17 -23.05 11.06
N ASP A 621 -10.34 -24.33 10.73
CA ASP A 621 -9.33 -25.37 10.98
C ASP A 621 -8.04 -25.12 10.19
N ILE A 622 -8.18 -24.73 8.91
CA ILE A 622 -7.06 -24.36 8.04
C ILE A 622 -6.39 -23.09 8.59
N GLN A 623 -7.18 -22.10 9.01
CA GLN A 623 -6.68 -20.87 9.61
C GLN A 623 -5.88 -21.12 10.89
N ASN A 624 -6.37 -22.02 11.75
CA ASN A 624 -5.73 -22.38 13.02
C ASN A 624 -4.41 -23.12 12.79
N LYS A 625 -4.38 -24.08 11.86
CA LYS A 625 -3.15 -24.78 11.46
C LYS A 625 -2.10 -23.80 10.94
N LEU A 626 -2.49 -22.93 10.00
CA LEU A 626 -1.60 -21.94 9.42
C LEU A 626 -1.08 -20.95 10.47
N ARG A 627 -1.94 -20.49 11.37
CA ARG A 627 -1.54 -19.60 12.46
C ARG A 627 -0.50 -20.25 13.37
N HIS A 628 -0.72 -21.51 13.75
CA HIS A 628 0.21 -22.23 14.61
C HIS A 628 1.62 -22.30 13.97
N GLU A 629 1.68 -22.56 12.67
CA GLU A 629 2.92 -22.55 11.91
C GLU A 629 3.57 -21.15 11.89
N ILE A 630 2.80 -20.10 11.58
CA ILE A 630 3.27 -18.70 11.58
C ILE A 630 3.87 -18.33 12.93
N ILE A 631 3.16 -18.60 14.04
CA ILE A 631 3.62 -18.27 15.39
C ILE A 631 4.91 -19.05 15.70
N THR A 632 4.96 -20.34 15.38
CA THR A 632 6.14 -21.19 15.60
C THR A 632 7.37 -20.65 14.86
N VAL A 633 7.21 -20.18 13.61
CA VAL A 633 8.30 -19.60 12.83
C VAL A 633 8.74 -18.25 13.40
N LEU A 634 7.80 -17.40 13.80
CA LEU A 634 8.09 -16.10 14.41
C LEU A 634 8.86 -16.24 15.73
N GLU A 635 8.46 -17.18 16.60
CA GLU A 635 9.13 -17.44 17.88
C GLU A 635 10.58 -17.89 17.70
N LYS A 636 10.87 -18.71 16.68
CA LYS A 636 12.24 -19.15 16.35
C LYS A 636 13.16 -18.03 15.83
N HIS A 637 12.61 -16.87 15.48
CA HIS A 637 13.32 -15.81 14.79
C HIS A 637 13.14 -14.43 15.45
N ASP A 638 13.08 -14.39 16.78
CA ASP A 638 12.95 -13.15 17.57
C ASP A 638 11.76 -12.29 17.13
N ARG A 639 10.65 -12.94 16.73
CA ARG A 639 9.43 -12.31 16.20
C ARG A 639 9.65 -11.48 14.93
N LYS A 640 10.74 -11.72 14.19
CA LYS A 640 10.99 -11.10 12.88
C LYS A 640 10.39 -11.95 11.77
N VAL A 641 9.73 -11.29 10.83
CA VAL A 641 9.20 -11.96 9.63
C VAL A 641 10.37 -12.33 8.70
N ILE A 642 10.55 -13.63 8.45
CA ILE A 642 11.55 -14.15 7.51
C ILE A 642 10.85 -14.85 6.35
N ILE A 643 10.71 -14.17 5.21
CA ILE A 643 9.98 -14.70 4.04
C ILE A 643 10.57 -16.02 3.54
N ARG A 644 11.91 -16.15 3.54
CA ARG A 644 12.61 -17.33 2.99
C ARG A 644 12.28 -18.65 3.68
N ARG A 645 11.75 -18.61 4.89
CA ARG A 645 11.33 -19.81 5.63
C ARG A 645 9.89 -20.23 5.31
N TYR A 646 9.17 -19.40 4.56
CA TYR A 646 7.87 -19.72 3.96
C TYR A 646 8.04 -20.04 2.46
N ASP A 647 9.24 -20.36 1.98
CA ASP A 647 9.56 -20.65 0.57
C ASP A 647 9.29 -22.11 0.14
N GLY A 648 8.61 -22.88 0.97
CA GLY A 648 7.83 -24.04 0.53
C GLY A 648 6.36 -23.73 0.80
N ASP A 649 5.49 -23.87 -0.20
CA ASP A 649 4.32 -24.76 -0.14
C ASP A 649 3.24 -24.62 0.99
N GLU A 650 3.40 -23.74 1.97
CA GLU A 650 2.69 -23.82 3.26
C GLU A 650 1.71 -22.64 3.51
N LEU A 651 1.89 -21.49 2.83
CA LEU A 651 0.86 -20.43 2.82
C LEU A 651 -0.17 -20.68 1.70
N PRO A 652 -1.48 -20.45 1.96
CA PRO A 652 -2.61 -20.74 1.06
C PRO A 652 -2.60 -19.95 -0.26
N GLY A 653 -1.55 -19.21 -0.59
CA GLY A 653 -1.47 -18.33 -1.77
C GLY A 653 -1.68 -19.08 -3.08
N TYR A 654 -1.09 -20.26 -3.27
CA TYR A 654 -1.28 -21.03 -4.51
C TYR A 654 -2.66 -21.67 -4.61
N GLU A 655 -3.21 -22.20 -3.51
CA GLU A 655 -4.59 -22.70 -3.52
C GLU A 655 -5.61 -21.57 -3.73
N THR A 656 -5.35 -20.39 -3.14
CA THR A 656 -6.13 -19.18 -3.40
C THR A 656 -6.08 -18.80 -4.87
N LEU A 657 -4.89 -18.80 -5.48
CA LEU A 657 -4.72 -18.47 -6.90
C LEU A 657 -5.24 -19.55 -7.85
N ARG A 658 -5.32 -20.81 -7.41
CA ARG A 658 -5.99 -21.89 -8.15
C ARG A 658 -7.50 -21.66 -8.15
N LYS A 659 -8.09 -21.46 -6.97
CA LYS A 659 -9.53 -21.25 -6.83
C LYS A 659 -9.98 -19.90 -7.41
N TYR A 660 -9.13 -18.89 -7.30
CA TYR A 660 -9.40 -17.50 -7.72
C TYR A 660 -8.21 -16.93 -8.53
N PRO A 661 -8.03 -17.37 -9.79
CA PRO A 661 -6.94 -16.87 -10.62
C PRO A 661 -7.17 -15.39 -10.96
N ALA A 662 -6.32 -14.51 -10.42
CA ALA A 662 -6.44 -13.06 -10.62
C ALA A 662 -6.53 -12.67 -12.11
N LEU A 663 -5.82 -13.38 -12.98
CA LEU A 663 -6.00 -13.38 -14.43
C LEU A 663 -6.57 -14.75 -14.85
N PRO A 664 -7.85 -14.84 -15.25
CA PRO A 664 -8.52 -16.11 -15.49
C PRO A 664 -8.21 -16.75 -16.85
N PHE A 665 -7.42 -16.09 -17.70
CA PHE A 665 -6.96 -16.60 -18.98
C PHE A 665 -5.60 -16.03 -19.38
N LEU A 666 -4.92 -16.70 -20.32
CA LEU A 666 -3.78 -16.15 -21.06
C LEU A 666 -4.13 -16.04 -22.54
N ASP A 667 -3.45 -15.15 -23.25
CA ASP A 667 -3.54 -15.01 -24.69
C ASP A 667 -2.15 -15.08 -25.35
N ARG A 668 -2.11 -15.61 -26.57
CA ARG A 668 -0.96 -15.53 -27.49
C ARG A 668 -1.46 -15.31 -28.92
N SER A 669 -0.59 -14.78 -29.78
CA SER A 669 -0.85 -14.64 -31.21
C SER A 669 0.15 -15.47 -32.01
N ALA A 670 -0.34 -16.29 -32.94
CA ALA A 670 0.49 -17.06 -33.86
C ALA A 670 1.26 -16.10 -34.78
N GLN A 671 2.59 -16.15 -34.78
CA GLN A 671 3.45 -15.28 -35.60
C GLN A 671 3.70 -15.85 -37.00
N VAL A 672 3.42 -17.13 -37.18
CA VAL A 672 3.52 -17.89 -38.42
C VAL A 672 2.35 -18.86 -38.51
N ASP A 673 2.09 -19.39 -39.70
CA ASP A 673 1.19 -20.53 -39.83
C ASP A 673 1.78 -21.71 -39.04
N TYR A 674 1.01 -22.23 -38.09
CA TYR A 674 1.48 -23.21 -37.13
C TYR A 674 0.62 -24.48 -37.19
N LYS A 675 1.21 -25.58 -37.62
CA LYS A 675 0.59 -26.90 -37.55
C LYS A 675 0.64 -27.40 -36.10
N ILE A 676 -0.51 -27.69 -35.51
CA ILE A 676 -0.57 -28.26 -34.16
C ILE A 676 0.05 -29.67 -34.20
N PRO A 677 1.06 -29.98 -33.36
CA PRO A 677 1.66 -31.29 -33.34
C PRO A 677 0.65 -32.39 -33.05
N GLY A 678 0.68 -33.47 -33.84
CA GLY A 678 -0.24 -34.59 -33.70
C GLY A 678 -1.58 -34.42 -34.42
N THR A 679 -1.86 -33.27 -35.04
CA THR A 679 -3.10 -33.04 -35.78
C THR A 679 -2.81 -32.47 -37.18
N ASN A 680 -3.85 -32.36 -38.02
CA ASN A 680 -3.76 -31.68 -39.31
C ASN A 680 -4.23 -30.22 -39.27
N ASP A 681 -4.54 -29.72 -38.06
CA ASP A 681 -5.03 -28.36 -37.88
C ASP A 681 -3.90 -27.34 -37.96
N ILE A 682 -4.16 -26.23 -38.65
CA ILE A 682 -3.23 -25.13 -38.84
C ILE A 682 -3.82 -23.88 -38.21
N LEU A 683 -3.09 -23.33 -37.25
CA LEU A 683 -3.32 -22.00 -36.70
C LEU A 683 -2.70 -20.98 -37.64
N GLU A 684 -3.54 -20.22 -38.35
CA GLU A 684 -3.09 -19.21 -39.30
C GLU A 684 -2.34 -18.07 -38.59
N LYS A 685 -1.34 -17.49 -39.26
CA LYS A 685 -0.62 -16.33 -38.78
C LYS A 685 -1.59 -15.21 -38.38
N GLY A 686 -1.38 -14.65 -37.19
CA GLY A 686 -2.20 -13.63 -36.55
C GLY A 686 -3.35 -14.19 -35.71
N MET A 687 -3.65 -15.49 -35.78
CA MET A 687 -4.70 -16.10 -34.98
C MET A 687 -4.41 -15.96 -33.48
N THR A 688 -5.43 -15.54 -32.73
CA THR A 688 -5.36 -15.49 -31.26
C THR A 688 -5.66 -16.85 -30.67
N VAL A 689 -4.82 -17.24 -29.71
CA VAL A 689 -4.96 -18.45 -28.91
C VAL A 689 -5.18 -18.06 -27.45
N PHE A 690 -6.31 -18.49 -26.88
CA PHE A 690 -6.61 -18.36 -25.46
C PHE A 690 -6.27 -19.64 -24.70
N ILE A 691 -5.84 -19.48 -23.45
CA ILE A 691 -5.66 -20.58 -22.49
C ILE A 691 -6.55 -20.28 -21.28
N PRO A 692 -7.62 -21.07 -21.04
CA PRO A 692 -8.64 -20.76 -20.05
C PRO A 692 -8.20 -21.25 -18.67
N ILE A 693 -7.36 -20.46 -17.98
CA ILE A 693 -6.81 -20.80 -16.65
C ILE A 693 -7.93 -21.20 -15.68
N PHE A 694 -8.99 -20.39 -15.59
CA PHE A 694 -10.06 -20.66 -14.61
C PHE A 694 -10.82 -21.96 -14.91
N GLY A 695 -10.97 -22.34 -16.18
CA GLY A 695 -11.53 -23.64 -16.56
C GLY A 695 -10.60 -24.80 -16.20
N ILE A 696 -9.30 -24.68 -16.50
CA ILE A 696 -8.29 -25.70 -16.18
C ILE A 696 -8.17 -25.89 -14.66
N HIS A 697 -8.23 -24.82 -13.88
CA HIS A 697 -8.11 -24.83 -12.42
C HIS A 697 -9.31 -25.47 -11.72
N TYR A 698 -10.43 -25.58 -12.43
CA TYR A 698 -11.64 -26.24 -11.97
C TYR A 698 -11.91 -27.59 -12.64
N ASP A 699 -10.97 -28.08 -13.45
CA ASP A 699 -11.10 -29.40 -14.05
C ASP A 699 -10.78 -30.50 -13.01
N PRO A 700 -11.76 -31.37 -12.66
CA PRO A 700 -11.55 -32.45 -11.70
C PRO A 700 -10.50 -33.48 -12.17
N LYS A 701 -10.16 -33.50 -13.47
CA LYS A 701 -9.05 -34.30 -14.01
C LYS A 701 -7.70 -33.90 -13.39
N TYR A 702 -7.52 -32.61 -13.09
CA TYR A 702 -6.26 -32.07 -12.56
C TYR A 702 -6.35 -31.72 -11.08
N TYR A 703 -7.54 -31.34 -10.61
CA TYR A 703 -7.78 -30.95 -9.22
C TYR A 703 -9.00 -31.69 -8.66
N PRO A 704 -8.82 -32.86 -8.01
CA PRO A 704 -9.93 -33.63 -7.45
C PRO A 704 -10.74 -32.80 -6.45
N ASN A 705 -12.07 -32.75 -6.57
CA ASN A 705 -12.94 -31.83 -5.79
C ASN A 705 -12.53 -30.35 -5.91
N PRO A 706 -12.55 -29.77 -7.11
CA PRO A 706 -11.94 -28.46 -7.39
C PRO A 706 -12.63 -27.27 -6.69
N GLU A 707 -13.86 -27.46 -6.20
CA GLU A 707 -14.62 -26.45 -5.44
C GLU A 707 -14.14 -26.32 -3.99
N ILE A 708 -13.52 -27.37 -3.45
CA ILE A 708 -13.00 -27.38 -2.06
C ILE A 708 -11.68 -26.62 -2.02
N PHE A 709 -11.57 -25.71 -1.07
CA PHE A 709 -10.33 -25.01 -0.77
C PHE A 709 -9.41 -25.94 0.05
N ASP A 710 -8.37 -26.45 -0.60
CA ASP A 710 -7.44 -27.40 0.01
C ASP A 710 -5.98 -26.98 -0.21
N PRO A 711 -5.36 -26.29 0.75
CA PRO A 711 -3.95 -25.89 0.66
C PRO A 711 -2.98 -27.09 0.56
N GLU A 712 -3.36 -28.29 1.03
CA GLU A 712 -2.47 -29.45 1.03
C GLU A 712 -2.15 -29.93 -0.39
N ARG A 713 -2.92 -29.55 -1.41
CA ARG A 713 -2.58 -29.80 -2.84
C ARG A 713 -1.21 -29.24 -3.21
N PHE A 714 -0.86 -28.10 -2.62
CA PHE A 714 0.38 -27.40 -2.90
C PHE A 714 1.47 -27.67 -1.87
N SER A 715 1.24 -28.57 -0.91
CA SER A 715 2.25 -29.03 0.03
C SER A 715 3.46 -29.63 -0.69
N ALA A 716 4.63 -29.63 -0.04
CA ALA A 716 5.85 -30.21 -0.60
C ALA A 716 5.68 -31.67 -1.05
N LYS A 717 4.77 -32.41 -0.38
CA LYS A 717 4.42 -33.80 -0.70
C LYS A 717 3.57 -33.93 -1.96
N ASN A 718 2.52 -33.13 -2.10
CA ASN A 718 1.49 -33.33 -3.12
C ASN A 718 1.67 -32.44 -4.36
N LYS A 719 2.47 -31.37 -4.28
CA LYS A 719 2.63 -30.41 -5.40
C LYS A 719 3.13 -31.05 -6.70
N ASN A 720 3.87 -32.15 -6.60
CA ASN A 720 4.39 -32.90 -7.74
C ASN A 720 3.31 -33.71 -8.47
N ASP A 721 2.16 -33.96 -7.83
CA ASP A 721 1.02 -34.66 -8.42
C ASP A 721 0.23 -33.76 -9.38
N ILE A 722 0.37 -32.43 -9.24
CA ILE A 722 -0.27 -31.46 -10.13
C ILE A 722 0.46 -31.45 -11.46
N PRO A 723 -0.22 -31.71 -12.59
CA PRO A 723 0.42 -31.67 -13.90
C PRO A 723 1.03 -30.29 -14.17
N ARG A 724 2.26 -30.28 -14.69
CA ARG A 724 3.11 -29.08 -14.84
C ARG A 724 2.44 -27.88 -15.51
N TYR A 725 1.52 -28.10 -16.45
CA TYR A 725 0.83 -27.04 -17.19
C TYR A 725 -0.62 -26.81 -16.73
N ALA A 726 -1.05 -27.48 -15.65
CA ALA A 726 -2.36 -27.28 -15.04
C ALA A 726 -2.34 -26.13 -14.01
N ASN A 727 -1.19 -25.83 -13.39
CA ASN A 727 -1.05 -24.71 -12.45
C ASN A 727 -0.40 -23.49 -13.14
N LEU A 728 -1.23 -22.57 -13.64
CA LEU A 728 -0.79 -21.41 -14.44
C LEU A 728 -1.16 -20.02 -13.86
N PRO A 729 -1.23 -19.78 -12.54
CA PRO A 729 -1.67 -18.48 -11.99
C PRO A 729 -0.70 -17.33 -12.34
N PHE A 730 0.55 -17.66 -12.67
CA PHE A 730 1.57 -16.72 -13.14
C PHE A 730 1.94 -16.94 -14.61
N GLY A 731 1.19 -17.78 -15.32
CA GLY A 731 1.55 -18.33 -16.62
C GLY A 731 2.84 -19.14 -16.61
N GLU A 732 3.34 -19.47 -17.79
CA GLU A 732 4.54 -20.30 -17.97
C GLU A 732 5.36 -19.82 -19.17
N GLY A 733 6.64 -20.23 -19.21
CA GLY A 733 7.58 -19.93 -20.28
C GLY A 733 8.13 -18.51 -20.24
N PRO A 734 8.81 -18.04 -21.32
CA PRO A 734 9.53 -16.76 -21.31
C PRO A 734 8.67 -15.51 -21.04
N ARG A 735 7.35 -15.58 -21.31
CA ARG A 735 6.35 -14.53 -21.05
C ARG A 735 5.63 -14.67 -19.69
N ASN A 736 6.09 -15.55 -18.79
CA ASN A 736 5.51 -15.69 -17.45
C ASN A 736 5.61 -14.40 -16.62
N CYS A 737 4.88 -14.32 -15.51
CA CYS A 737 4.85 -13.14 -14.66
C CYS A 737 6.24 -12.82 -14.11
N ILE A 738 6.78 -11.64 -14.47
CA ILE A 738 8.08 -11.17 -13.96
C ILE A 738 8.00 -10.85 -12.46
N GLY A 739 6.85 -10.37 -12.00
CA GLY A 739 6.60 -9.92 -10.63
C GLY A 739 6.14 -11.03 -9.69
N MET A 740 6.15 -12.31 -10.09
CA MET A 740 5.64 -13.43 -9.29
C MET A 740 6.18 -13.42 -7.86
N ARG A 741 7.51 -13.31 -7.70
CA ARG A 741 8.17 -13.32 -6.39
C ARG A 741 7.78 -12.11 -5.53
N PHE A 742 7.69 -10.93 -6.13
CA PHE A 742 7.26 -9.71 -5.43
C PHE A 742 5.77 -9.78 -5.02
N GLY A 743 4.90 -10.26 -5.91
CA GLY A 743 3.47 -10.43 -5.63
C GLY A 743 3.23 -11.41 -4.49
N LEU A 744 3.87 -12.59 -4.52
CA LEU A 744 3.77 -13.55 -3.43
C LEU A 744 4.38 -13.01 -2.13
N MET A 745 5.47 -12.25 -2.20
CA MET A 745 6.06 -11.59 -1.02
C MET A 745 5.06 -10.68 -0.31
N GLN A 746 4.38 -9.78 -1.04
CA GLN A 746 3.42 -8.87 -0.40
C GLN A 746 2.19 -9.60 0.16
N VAL A 747 1.65 -10.60 -0.56
CA VAL A 747 0.52 -11.41 -0.08
C VAL A 747 0.89 -12.16 1.20
N LYS A 748 2.03 -12.86 1.20
CA LYS A 748 2.49 -13.61 2.37
C LYS A 748 2.74 -12.69 3.56
N THR A 749 3.42 -11.57 3.35
CA THR A 749 3.74 -10.62 4.42
C THR A 749 2.47 -10.05 5.04
N GLY A 750 1.48 -9.64 4.23
CA GLY A 750 0.18 -9.21 4.72
C GLY A 750 -0.52 -10.28 5.56
N LEU A 751 -0.64 -11.50 5.04
CA LEU A 751 -1.28 -12.61 5.76
C LEU A 751 -0.57 -12.96 7.07
N ILE A 752 0.75 -13.02 7.09
CA ILE A 752 1.54 -13.32 8.30
C ILE A 752 1.27 -12.29 9.40
N HIS A 753 1.32 -10.99 9.06
CA HIS A 753 1.07 -9.91 10.01
C HIS A 753 -0.37 -9.93 10.54
N LEU A 754 -1.34 -10.23 9.68
CA LEU A 754 -2.74 -10.34 10.10
C LEU A 754 -3.00 -11.56 10.99
N LEU A 755 -2.62 -12.76 10.53
CA LEU A 755 -2.98 -14.02 11.20
C LEU A 755 -2.21 -14.25 12.50
N SER A 756 -1.03 -13.63 12.65
CA SER A 756 -0.28 -13.64 13.92
C SER A 756 -0.96 -12.82 15.03
N LYS A 757 -1.85 -11.89 14.68
CA LYS A 757 -2.54 -11.00 15.64
C LYS A 757 -4.04 -11.20 15.72
N PHE A 758 -4.65 -11.70 14.64
CA PHE A 758 -6.09 -11.75 14.50
C PHE A 758 -6.59 -13.14 14.10
N GLU A 759 -7.79 -13.44 14.59
CA GLU A 759 -8.67 -14.46 14.06
C GLU A 759 -9.68 -13.79 13.12
N VAL A 760 -9.77 -14.30 11.89
CA VAL A 760 -10.63 -13.74 10.84
C VAL A 760 -11.87 -14.59 10.73
N ASN A 761 -13.03 -13.97 10.89
CA ASN A 761 -14.33 -14.64 10.93
C ASN A 761 -15.26 -14.07 9.86
N ARG A 762 -16.19 -14.91 9.40
CA ARG A 762 -17.22 -14.50 8.43
C ARG A 762 -18.19 -13.50 9.08
N HIS A 763 -18.51 -12.42 8.37
CA HIS A 763 -19.63 -11.54 8.71
C HIS A 763 -20.93 -12.05 8.06
N LYS A 764 -22.09 -11.74 8.63
CA LYS A 764 -23.40 -12.19 8.08
C LYS A 764 -23.66 -11.72 6.64
N GLU A 765 -23.06 -10.60 6.24
CA GLU A 765 -23.17 -10.03 4.88
C GLU A 765 -22.05 -10.48 3.93
N THR A 766 -21.12 -11.34 4.38
CA THR A 766 -20.11 -11.91 3.49
C THR A 766 -20.79 -12.83 2.47
N PRO A 767 -20.67 -12.59 1.15
CA PRO A 767 -21.30 -13.45 0.15
C PRO A 767 -20.75 -14.87 0.15
N VAL A 768 -21.63 -15.88 0.19
CA VAL A 768 -21.28 -17.30 0.06
C VAL A 768 -22.33 -17.99 -0.83
N PRO A 769 -21.99 -18.45 -2.05
CA PRO A 769 -20.69 -18.32 -2.71
C PRO A 769 -20.37 -16.87 -3.10
N VAL A 770 -19.09 -16.57 -3.36
CA VAL A 770 -18.67 -15.27 -3.87
C VAL A 770 -19.12 -15.06 -5.32
N THR A 771 -19.46 -13.81 -5.65
CA THR A 771 -19.79 -13.37 -7.01
C THR A 771 -18.70 -12.44 -7.54
N PHE A 772 -18.45 -12.45 -8.85
CA PHE A 772 -17.34 -11.71 -9.46
C PHE A 772 -17.79 -10.45 -10.22
N VAL A 773 -16.94 -9.42 -10.22
CA VAL A 773 -17.17 -8.19 -10.97
C VAL A 773 -17.08 -8.48 -12.46
N THR A 774 -18.14 -8.15 -13.21
CA THR A 774 -18.25 -8.48 -14.64
C THR A 774 -17.51 -7.50 -15.56
N SER A 775 -17.28 -6.27 -15.11
CA SER A 775 -16.62 -5.20 -15.88
C SER A 775 -15.09 -5.21 -15.79
N SER A 776 -14.51 -6.01 -14.88
CA SER A 776 -13.07 -6.08 -14.67
C SER A 776 -12.43 -7.17 -15.54
N PRO A 777 -11.21 -6.97 -16.07
CA PRO A 777 -10.43 -8.05 -16.68
C PRO A 777 -9.82 -9.01 -15.65
N THR A 778 -9.78 -8.61 -14.37
CA THR A 778 -9.29 -9.43 -13.27
C THR A 778 -10.45 -10.04 -12.49
N LEU A 779 -10.27 -11.26 -12.01
CA LEU A 779 -11.29 -11.98 -11.25
C LEU A 779 -11.36 -11.43 -9.82
N GLY A 780 -12.14 -10.38 -9.57
CA GLY A 780 -12.33 -9.77 -8.25
C GLY A 780 -13.75 -9.92 -7.71
N PRO A 781 -13.96 -9.88 -6.38
CA PRO A 781 -15.29 -10.05 -5.79
C PRO A 781 -16.17 -8.80 -5.95
N VAL A 782 -17.48 -9.00 -6.07
CA VAL A 782 -18.49 -7.93 -5.98
C VAL A 782 -18.60 -7.43 -4.54
N GLY A 783 -18.71 -6.11 -4.37
CA GLY A 783 -18.73 -5.48 -3.05
C GLY A 783 -17.39 -5.55 -2.34
N ASP A 784 -17.38 -5.21 -1.05
CA ASP A 784 -16.15 -5.00 -0.28
C ASP A 784 -15.75 -6.17 0.63
N MET A 785 -16.51 -7.27 0.61
CA MET A 785 -16.24 -8.51 1.35
C MET A 785 -16.03 -8.25 2.86
N PRO A 786 -17.09 -7.93 3.61
CA PRO A 786 -16.99 -7.66 5.05
C PRO A 786 -16.54 -8.92 5.80
N LEU A 787 -15.50 -8.84 6.63
CA LEU A 787 -15.06 -9.91 7.56
C LEU A 787 -14.82 -9.33 8.96
N ILE A 788 -14.90 -10.17 9.99
CA ILE A 788 -14.67 -9.79 11.39
C ILE A 788 -13.23 -10.15 11.77
N PHE A 789 -12.51 -9.24 12.43
CA PHE A 789 -11.15 -9.47 12.92
C PHE A 789 -11.13 -9.40 14.44
N ASN A 790 -11.04 -10.57 15.08
CA ASN A 790 -10.93 -10.69 16.53
C ASN A 790 -9.47 -10.71 16.93
N LYS A 791 -9.05 -9.80 17.82
CA LYS A 791 -7.68 -9.80 18.31
C LYS A 791 -7.43 -11.04 19.19
N ILE A 792 -6.38 -11.79 18.89
CA ILE A 792 -5.98 -12.95 19.67
C ILE A 792 -5.18 -12.44 20.88
N ARG A 793 -5.57 -12.88 22.10
CA ARG A 793 -4.80 -12.59 23.31
C ARG A 793 -3.53 -13.44 23.28
N GLY A 794 -2.39 -12.77 23.16
CA GLY A 794 -1.06 -13.40 23.23
C GLY A 794 -0.63 -13.72 24.65
#